data_AF-A0A7Y2VDS4-F1
#
_entry.id   AF-A0A7Y2VDS4-F1
#
_cell.length_a   1.000
_cell.length_b   1.000
_cell.length_c   1.000
_cell.angle_alpha   90.00
_cell.angle_beta   90.00
_cell.angle_gamma   90.00
#
_symmetry.space_group_name_H-M   'P 1'
#
loop_
_entity.id
_entity.type
_entity.pdbx_description
1 polymer ?
#
loop_
_entity_poly.entity_id
_entity_poly.type
_entity_poly.pdbx_seq_one_letter_code
_entity_poly.pdbx_strand_id
1 'polypeptide(L)'
;MNSKNIRAAFLDFFNAKNHKIVSSAPMVIKDDPTLMFTNAGMNQFKEYFLGNTRSKNPRIADTQKCLRVSGKHNDLEEVGKDTYHHTMFEMLGNWSFGDYFKKEAISWAWELLTEVYQIDPDSLYVTVFEGSNDADQLQIDQEAYDFWKAIIPEDRILMGDKKDNFWEMGDQGPCGPCSEIHVDLRSVEEKAEVDGASLVNQDHPHVIEVWNLVFIQYNRKSNGQLEPLPERHVDTGMGFERLCMVLQGVKSNYDTDIFQPLIQALERFAGVSYGKDESTDVAIRVISDHIRAVAFSIADGQLPSNTGAGYVIRRILRRAIRYGFTFLNIQEPFIYKLTPVLTDSMGEAFPELSDQRQLIENVIREEEHSFLKTLEQGLLLLEQSIRKTSGKEMDGRKAFELYDTYGFPIDLTALILEEKGYTLDEKGFQEAMQEQKDRSKSASAVTKEDWVVLDQGTSQEFVGYDQLQSKVSLLKYRKVSTKKDGEQYQLVFTPTPFYPEGGGQVGDKGYLETPDGDVAYITDTKKENNEIVHFAKELPKDVELPLTAVVDSRQRRRTAANHSATHLLHQALRKVLGAHVEQKGSAVHSRYLRFDFSHFSKMTEEELQQVEQFVNERIQENLALEENRTIPMQEALEQGAMALFGEKYGDEVRTIRFGESIELCGGTHVQRTGDIWHFKITSESAIAAGIRR
;
A
#
# COMPACT_ATOMS: atom_id res chain seq x y z
N MET A 1 27.12 8.61 10.07
CA MET A 1 26.82 8.79 8.63
C MET A 1 25.43 9.42 8.50
N ASN A 2 25.15 10.29 7.51
CA ASN A 2 23.80 10.88 7.35
C ASN A 2 22.86 9.94 6.57
N SER A 3 21.55 10.13 6.67
CA SER A 3 20.52 9.26 6.07
C SER A 3 20.71 9.05 4.56
N LYS A 4 21.02 10.11 3.80
CA LYS A 4 21.26 10.02 2.35
C LYS A 4 22.42 9.07 2.01
N ASN A 5 23.55 9.24 2.69
CA ASN A 5 24.73 8.41 2.46
C ASN A 5 24.51 6.96 2.93
N ILE A 6 23.76 6.76 4.02
CA ILE A 6 23.39 5.42 4.49
C ILE A 6 22.59 4.68 3.41
N ARG A 7 21.52 5.32 2.89
CA ARG A 7 20.70 4.71 1.83
C ARG A 7 21.51 4.42 0.58
N ALA A 8 22.34 5.37 0.14
CA ALA A 8 23.20 5.17 -1.03
C ALA A 8 24.18 4.01 -0.84
N ALA A 9 24.84 3.92 0.32
CA ALA A 9 25.76 2.83 0.62
C ALA A 9 25.08 1.44 0.58
N PHE A 10 23.85 1.32 1.10
CA PHE A 10 23.06 0.09 0.98
C PHE A 10 22.82 -0.30 -0.49
N LEU A 11 22.30 0.64 -1.28
CA LEU A 11 21.95 0.37 -2.68
C LEU A 11 23.19 0.09 -3.54
N ASP A 12 24.29 0.83 -3.33
CA ASP A 12 25.56 0.61 -4.04
C ASP A 12 26.18 -0.74 -3.69
N PHE A 13 26.11 -1.14 -2.41
CA PHE A 13 26.59 -2.45 -1.96
C PHE A 13 25.86 -3.59 -2.66
N PHE A 14 24.52 -3.58 -2.67
CA PHE A 14 23.75 -4.63 -3.33
C PHE A 14 23.82 -4.57 -4.85
N ASN A 15 23.91 -3.38 -5.44
CA ASN A 15 24.20 -3.23 -6.86
C ASN A 15 25.54 -3.91 -7.23
N ALA A 16 26.58 -3.77 -6.40
CA ALA A 16 27.86 -4.46 -6.59
C ALA A 16 27.77 -5.99 -6.43
N LYS A 17 26.74 -6.51 -5.75
CA LYS A 17 26.41 -7.95 -5.67
C LYS A 17 25.47 -8.42 -6.80
N ASN A 18 25.27 -7.59 -7.82
CA ASN A 18 24.40 -7.80 -8.99
C ASN A 18 22.90 -7.81 -8.68
N HIS A 19 22.46 -7.11 -7.64
CA HIS A 19 21.04 -6.85 -7.43
C HIS A 19 20.59 -5.72 -8.35
N LYS A 20 19.43 -5.92 -8.99
CA LYS A 20 18.77 -4.83 -9.70
C LYS A 20 18.16 -3.87 -8.68
N ILE A 21 18.60 -2.62 -8.69
CA ILE A 21 17.96 -1.58 -7.88
C ILE A 21 16.65 -1.16 -8.54
N VAL A 22 15.56 -1.20 -7.77
CA VAL A 22 14.22 -0.82 -8.22
C VAL A 22 13.65 0.30 -7.35
N SER A 23 12.68 1.04 -7.88
CA SER A 23 11.96 2.07 -7.11
C SER A 23 10.99 1.43 -6.12
N SER A 24 10.77 2.11 -5.00
CA SER A 24 9.78 1.71 -4.00
C SER A 24 8.37 1.63 -4.61
N ALA A 25 7.63 0.57 -4.27
CA ALA A 25 6.21 0.46 -4.55
C ALA A 25 5.35 1.44 -3.73
N PRO A 26 4.13 1.76 -4.20
CA PRO A 26 3.16 2.54 -3.43
C PRO A 26 2.85 1.94 -2.06
N MET A 27 2.53 2.79 -1.08
CA MET A 27 2.15 2.36 0.27
C MET A 27 0.79 1.64 0.31
N VAL A 28 -0.09 1.87 -0.66
CA VAL A 28 -1.45 1.30 -0.70
C VAL A 28 -1.52 0.22 -1.77
N ILE A 29 -1.97 -0.97 -1.38
CA ILE A 29 -2.05 -2.13 -2.28
C ILE A 29 -3.47 -2.22 -2.85
N LYS A 30 -3.60 -2.11 -4.18
CA LYS A 30 -4.91 -2.18 -4.88
C LYS A 30 -5.36 -3.60 -5.21
N ASP A 31 -4.41 -4.51 -5.47
CA ASP A 31 -4.68 -5.81 -6.10
C ASP A 31 -4.49 -7.01 -5.15
N ASP A 32 -4.26 -6.77 -3.85
CA ASP A 32 -4.14 -7.83 -2.83
C ASP A 32 -5.35 -7.80 -1.89
N PRO A 33 -6.20 -8.85 -1.88
CA PRO A 33 -7.36 -8.91 -0.98
C PRO A 33 -6.98 -9.17 0.49
N THR A 34 -5.72 -9.48 0.79
CA THR A 34 -5.24 -9.82 2.14
C THR A 34 -4.56 -8.66 2.87
N LEU A 35 -4.07 -7.65 2.14
CA LEU A 35 -3.33 -6.51 2.70
C LEU A 35 -3.81 -5.19 2.10
N MET A 36 -4.10 -4.21 2.97
CA MET A 36 -4.50 -2.85 2.56
C MET A 36 -3.30 -1.96 2.27
N PHE A 37 -2.22 -2.14 3.04
CA PHE A 37 -1.01 -1.34 2.96
C PHE A 37 0.22 -2.24 2.85
N THR A 38 1.26 -1.72 2.19
CA THR A 38 2.60 -2.32 2.18
C THR A 38 3.17 -2.21 3.59
N ASN A 39 3.21 -3.32 4.33
CA ASN A 39 3.71 -3.39 5.71
C ASN A 39 5.13 -3.97 5.80
N ALA A 40 5.60 -4.58 4.71
CA ALA A 40 6.93 -5.14 4.54
C ALA A 40 7.41 -4.98 3.09
N GLY A 41 8.74 -4.93 2.90
CA GLY A 41 9.37 -4.76 1.60
C GLY A 41 9.00 -5.84 0.58
N MET A 42 8.74 -7.06 1.06
CA MET A 42 8.44 -8.23 0.24
C MET A 42 7.06 -8.21 -0.42
N ASN A 43 6.11 -7.40 0.06
CA ASN A 43 4.71 -7.48 -0.39
C ASN A 43 4.57 -7.27 -1.91
N GLN A 44 5.41 -6.41 -2.49
CA GLN A 44 5.43 -6.11 -3.92
C GLN A 44 5.99 -7.25 -4.79
N PHE A 45 6.60 -8.28 -4.19
CA PHE A 45 7.26 -9.40 -4.86
C PHE A 45 6.61 -10.75 -4.56
N LYS A 46 5.44 -10.75 -3.91
CA LYS A 46 4.70 -11.96 -3.50
C LYS A 46 4.51 -12.97 -4.62
N GLU A 47 4.25 -12.52 -5.85
CA GLU A 47 4.07 -13.40 -7.01
C GLU A 47 5.32 -14.22 -7.35
N TYR A 48 6.53 -13.70 -7.07
CA TYR A 48 7.78 -14.39 -7.34
C TYR A 48 8.06 -15.46 -6.29
N PHE A 49 7.77 -15.19 -5.01
CA PHE A 49 7.90 -16.18 -3.94
C PHE A 49 6.92 -17.34 -4.07
N LEU A 50 5.72 -17.06 -4.60
CA LEU A 50 4.70 -18.09 -4.81
C LEU A 50 4.89 -18.89 -6.10
N GLY A 51 5.83 -18.49 -6.96
CA GLY A 51 6.06 -19.14 -8.26
C GLY A 51 4.95 -18.86 -9.29
N ASN A 52 4.09 -17.88 -9.05
CA ASN A 52 3.03 -17.48 -9.99
C ASN A 52 3.62 -16.85 -11.25
N THR A 53 4.68 -16.06 -11.08
CA THR A 53 5.41 -15.39 -12.16
C THR A 53 6.91 -15.61 -11.95
N ARG A 54 7.66 -15.88 -13.02
CA ARG A 54 9.12 -15.94 -12.93
C ARG A 54 9.71 -14.53 -12.98
N SER A 55 10.53 -14.17 -11.99
CA SER A 55 11.22 -12.87 -12.00
C SER A 55 12.21 -12.78 -13.16
N LYS A 56 12.22 -11.63 -13.85
CA LYS A 56 13.26 -11.28 -14.85
C LYS A 56 14.61 -11.01 -14.18
N ASN A 57 14.60 -10.52 -12.94
CA ASN A 57 15.77 -10.19 -12.14
C ASN A 57 15.76 -11.04 -10.86
N PRO A 58 16.55 -12.13 -10.77
CA PRO A 58 16.52 -13.02 -9.62
C PRO A 58 17.04 -12.37 -8.32
N ARG A 59 17.68 -11.21 -8.42
CA ARG A 59 18.19 -10.40 -7.31
C ARG A 59 17.67 -8.97 -7.41
N ILE A 60 17.01 -8.48 -6.37
CA ILE A 60 16.46 -7.12 -6.32
C ILE A 60 16.82 -6.48 -4.99
N ALA A 61 17.08 -5.17 -4.97
CA ALA A 61 17.18 -4.40 -3.74
C ALA A 61 16.50 -3.03 -3.89
N ASP A 62 15.93 -2.50 -2.80
CA ASP A 62 15.32 -1.17 -2.75
C ASP A 62 15.29 -0.58 -1.33
N THR A 63 14.69 0.62 -1.22
CA THR A 63 14.21 1.20 0.04
C THR A 63 12.69 1.30 0.01
N GLN A 64 11.98 0.35 0.60
CA GLN A 64 10.53 0.29 0.52
C GLN A 64 9.86 1.14 1.61
N LYS A 65 8.94 2.03 1.21
CA LYS A 65 8.03 2.73 2.11
C LYS A 65 7.02 1.75 2.71
N CYS A 66 7.00 1.61 4.03
CA CYS A 66 6.10 0.70 4.75
C CYS A 66 5.17 1.46 5.69
N LEU A 67 3.91 1.02 5.83
CA LEU A 67 2.92 1.60 6.74
C LEU A 67 2.38 0.54 7.72
N ARG A 68 2.45 0.83 9.03
CA ARG A 68 1.97 -0.05 10.11
C ARG A 68 0.97 0.65 11.02
N VAL A 69 -0.29 0.65 10.60
CA VAL A 69 -1.39 1.42 11.24
C VAL A 69 -2.70 0.63 11.36
N SER A 70 -2.69 -0.66 11.05
CA SER A 70 -3.89 -1.50 11.07
C SER A 70 -3.55 -2.99 11.10
N GLY A 71 -4.48 -3.82 11.59
CA GLY A 71 -4.31 -5.28 11.63
C GLY A 71 -3.32 -5.71 12.71
N LYS A 72 -2.59 -6.81 12.45
CA LYS A 72 -1.57 -7.36 13.36
C LYS A 72 -0.36 -6.42 13.57
N HIS A 73 -0.08 -5.55 12.60
CA HIS A 73 1.03 -4.59 12.63
C HIS A 73 0.48 -3.17 12.74
N ASN A 74 0.19 -2.75 13.96
CA ASN A 74 -0.41 -1.45 14.24
C ASN A 74 0.39 -0.71 15.32
N ASP A 75 1.26 0.18 14.88
CA ASP A 75 2.13 0.95 15.76
C ASP A 75 1.55 2.34 16.07
N LEU A 76 0.36 2.66 15.51
CA LEU A 76 -0.20 4.00 15.53
C LEU A 76 -0.26 4.58 16.95
N GLU A 77 -0.69 3.82 17.95
CA GLU A 77 -0.86 4.33 19.32
C GLU A 77 0.46 4.50 20.10
N GLU A 78 1.54 3.83 19.68
CA GLU A 78 2.88 3.93 20.26
C GLU A 78 3.68 5.11 19.70
N VAL A 79 3.40 5.49 18.45
CA VAL A 79 4.08 6.60 17.77
C VAL A 79 4.05 7.87 18.61
N GLY A 80 5.24 8.39 18.86
CA GLY A 80 5.51 9.58 19.65
C GLY A 80 5.50 9.38 21.15
N LYS A 81 4.99 8.27 21.70
CA LYS A 81 5.15 7.93 23.12
C LYS A 81 6.56 7.38 23.36
N ASP A 82 6.98 6.43 22.55
CA ASP A 82 8.37 5.99 22.50
C ASP A 82 9.20 6.80 21.50
N THR A 83 10.46 6.37 21.32
CA THR A 83 11.47 7.05 20.51
C THR A 83 11.79 6.32 19.21
N TYR A 84 11.10 5.23 18.88
CA TYR A 84 11.50 4.33 17.78
C TYR A 84 10.38 3.75 16.91
N HIS A 85 9.11 3.78 17.32
CA HIS A 85 7.97 3.41 16.48
C HIS A 85 7.53 4.56 15.59
N HIS A 86 7.09 4.19 14.38
CA HIS A 86 6.67 5.08 13.31
C HIS A 86 5.40 4.54 12.64
N THR A 87 4.52 5.42 12.15
CA THR A 87 3.42 4.95 11.29
C THR A 87 3.96 4.54 9.94
N MET A 88 4.89 5.34 9.40
CA MET A 88 5.60 5.08 8.15
C MET A 88 7.10 5.04 8.41
N PHE A 89 7.74 4.00 7.89
CA PHE A 89 9.19 3.85 7.93
C PHE A 89 9.72 3.31 6.61
N GLU A 90 11.02 3.48 6.37
CA GLU A 90 11.70 2.87 5.23
C GLU A 90 12.28 1.51 5.64
N MET A 91 12.00 0.50 4.81
CA MET A 91 12.59 -0.83 4.93
C MET A 91 13.60 -1.03 3.81
N LEU A 92 14.88 -0.99 4.16
CA LEU A 92 15.96 -1.37 3.24
C LEU A 92 15.90 -2.89 3.05
N GLY A 93 15.71 -3.35 1.81
CA GLY A 93 15.54 -4.77 1.54
C GLY A 93 16.34 -5.27 0.34
N ASN A 94 16.76 -6.53 0.43
CA ASN A 94 17.33 -7.28 -0.67
C ASN A 94 16.63 -8.64 -0.78
N TRP A 95 16.28 -9.02 -2.01
CA TRP A 95 15.52 -10.22 -2.30
C TRP A 95 16.28 -11.16 -3.23
N SER A 96 16.13 -12.46 -2.95
CA SER A 96 16.59 -13.55 -3.81
C SER A 96 15.40 -14.39 -4.24
N PHE A 97 15.20 -14.54 -5.54
CA PHE A 97 14.17 -15.41 -6.10
C PHE A 97 14.82 -16.68 -6.67
N GLY A 98 15.07 -17.68 -5.81
CA GLY A 98 15.58 -18.99 -6.24
C GLY A 98 17.07 -18.99 -6.62
N ASP A 99 17.85 -18.00 -6.17
CA ASP A 99 19.25 -17.82 -6.59
C ASP A 99 20.25 -18.05 -5.44
N TYR A 100 20.38 -17.10 -4.51
CA TYR A 100 21.17 -17.26 -3.27
C TYR A 100 20.28 -17.49 -2.06
N PHE A 101 20.84 -18.00 -0.96
CA PHE A 101 20.09 -18.31 0.27
C PHE A 101 20.86 -17.86 1.53
N LYS A 102 20.79 -18.64 2.62
CA LYS A 102 21.31 -18.29 3.95
C LYS A 102 22.77 -17.86 3.97
N LYS A 103 23.66 -18.62 3.32
CA LYS A 103 25.11 -18.38 3.37
C LYS A 103 25.47 -16.98 2.88
N GLU A 104 25.03 -16.62 1.69
CA GLU A 104 25.29 -15.32 1.10
C GLU A 104 24.55 -14.21 1.84
N ALA A 105 23.28 -14.43 2.21
CA ALA A 105 22.49 -13.44 2.95
C ALA A 105 23.16 -13.05 4.29
N ILE A 106 23.58 -14.05 5.07
CA ILE A 106 24.26 -13.85 6.36
C ILE A 106 25.63 -13.19 6.16
N SER A 107 26.43 -13.68 5.20
CA SER A 107 27.76 -13.14 4.92
C SER A 107 27.71 -11.68 4.48
N TRP A 108 26.76 -11.32 3.59
CA TRP A 108 26.63 -9.96 3.09
C TRP A 108 26.01 -9.02 4.13
N ALA A 109 25.11 -9.51 4.98
CA ALA A 109 24.59 -8.71 6.08
C ALA A 109 25.69 -8.30 7.05
N TRP A 110 26.56 -9.27 7.42
CA TRP A 110 27.71 -9.00 8.27
C TRP A 110 28.74 -8.07 7.62
N GLU A 111 29.10 -8.31 6.37
CA GLU A 111 30.00 -7.46 5.56
C GLU A 111 29.49 -6.01 5.52
N LEU A 112 28.21 -5.81 5.24
CA LEU A 112 27.63 -4.47 5.16
C LEU A 112 27.67 -3.75 6.52
N LEU A 113 27.24 -4.41 7.60
CA LEU A 113 27.18 -3.78 8.92
C LEU A 113 28.58 -3.45 9.48
N THR A 114 29.55 -4.35 9.30
CA THR A 114 30.86 -4.22 9.97
C THR A 114 31.94 -3.61 9.07
N GLU A 115 31.95 -3.88 7.76
CA GLU A 115 32.98 -3.38 6.85
C GLU A 115 32.57 -2.08 6.15
N VAL A 116 31.29 -1.92 5.78
CA VAL A 116 30.83 -0.70 5.10
C VAL A 116 30.38 0.33 6.12
N TYR A 117 29.49 -0.06 7.03
CA TYR A 117 28.96 0.85 8.05
C TYR A 117 29.84 0.99 9.28
N GLN A 118 30.83 0.11 9.46
CA GLN A 118 31.79 0.17 10.58
C GLN A 118 31.10 0.14 11.95
N ILE A 119 29.98 -0.59 12.06
CA ILE A 119 29.37 -0.89 13.35
C ILE A 119 30.29 -1.86 14.09
N ASP A 120 30.54 -1.55 15.36
CA ASP A 120 31.37 -2.39 16.23
C ASP A 120 30.80 -3.82 16.32
N PRO A 121 31.55 -4.84 15.84
CA PRO A 121 31.16 -6.24 15.95
C PRO A 121 30.87 -6.70 17.37
N ASP A 122 31.47 -6.05 18.38
CA ASP A 122 31.26 -6.37 19.79
C ASP A 122 29.93 -5.91 20.35
N SER A 123 29.22 -5.07 19.60
CA SER A 123 27.90 -4.59 19.93
C SER A 123 26.78 -5.31 19.17
N LEU A 124 27.11 -6.33 18.36
CA LEU A 124 26.16 -7.09 17.54
C LEU A 124 25.80 -8.45 18.14
N TYR A 125 24.51 -8.74 18.19
CA TYR A 125 23.96 -10.05 18.55
C TYR A 125 23.09 -10.55 17.41
N VAL A 126 22.97 -11.87 17.28
CA VAL A 126 22.07 -12.47 16.28
C VAL A 126 21.17 -13.51 16.93
N THR A 127 19.94 -13.62 16.43
CA THR A 127 19.00 -14.68 16.82
C THR A 127 18.84 -15.69 15.69
N VAL A 128 18.61 -16.95 16.04
CA VAL A 128 18.34 -18.05 15.11
C VAL A 128 17.15 -18.85 15.61
N PHE A 129 16.29 -19.26 14.68
CA PHE A 129 15.08 -20.02 14.99
C PHE A 129 15.39 -21.35 15.68
N GLU A 130 14.84 -21.54 16.89
CA GLU A 130 15.07 -22.71 17.74
C GLU A 130 14.22 -23.94 17.35
N GLY A 131 13.23 -23.76 16.47
CA GLY A 131 12.23 -24.77 16.13
C GLY A 131 10.89 -24.54 16.86
N SER A 132 9.92 -25.40 16.60
CA SER A 132 8.62 -25.37 17.30
C SER A 132 8.05 -26.77 17.51
N ASN A 133 7.44 -26.98 18.68
CA ASN A 133 6.74 -28.23 19.04
C ASN A 133 5.22 -28.12 18.91
N ASP A 134 4.73 -27.09 18.20
CA ASP A 134 3.31 -26.85 17.95
C ASP A 134 2.80 -27.67 16.74
N ALA A 135 1.64 -27.32 16.18
CA ALA A 135 1.04 -28.08 15.07
C ALA A 135 1.96 -28.20 13.84
N ASP A 136 2.93 -27.28 13.68
CA ASP A 136 3.83 -27.25 12.52
C ASP A 136 5.09 -28.13 12.69
N GLN A 137 5.43 -28.53 13.93
CA GLN A 137 6.56 -29.43 14.24
C GLN A 137 7.87 -29.06 13.53
N LEU A 138 8.26 -27.77 13.61
CA LEU A 138 9.43 -27.25 12.90
C LEU A 138 10.73 -27.54 13.66
N GLN A 139 11.80 -27.81 12.91
CA GLN A 139 13.12 -28.03 13.47
C GLN A 139 13.89 -26.72 13.62
N ILE A 140 14.92 -26.75 14.48
CA ILE A 140 15.93 -25.69 14.58
C ILE A 140 16.52 -25.35 13.21
N ASP A 141 16.77 -24.07 12.96
CA ASP A 141 17.51 -23.62 11.78
C ASP A 141 19.02 -23.81 11.96
N GLN A 142 19.45 -25.09 11.94
CA GLN A 142 20.86 -25.47 12.12
C GLN A 142 21.77 -24.85 11.04
N GLU A 143 21.26 -24.69 9.82
CA GLU A 143 22.02 -24.14 8.70
C GLU A 143 22.40 -22.67 8.96
N ALA A 144 21.44 -21.84 9.41
CA ALA A 144 21.71 -20.46 9.77
C ALA A 144 22.66 -20.36 10.98
N TYR A 145 22.44 -21.21 12.00
CA TYR A 145 23.31 -21.28 13.18
C TYR A 145 24.78 -21.57 12.81
N ASP A 146 25.01 -22.59 11.98
CA ASP A 146 26.37 -22.99 11.57
C ASP A 146 27.07 -21.87 10.78
N PHE A 147 26.33 -21.14 9.93
CA PHE A 147 26.88 -19.99 9.21
C PHE A 147 27.21 -18.82 10.13
N TRP A 148 26.35 -18.49 11.10
CA TRP A 148 26.66 -17.45 12.09
C TRP A 148 27.84 -17.82 12.98
N LYS A 149 27.92 -19.08 13.42
CA LYS A 149 29.02 -19.60 14.25
C LYS A 149 30.39 -19.50 13.58
N ALA A 150 30.43 -19.49 12.26
CA ALA A 150 31.66 -19.29 11.50
C ALA A 150 32.11 -17.82 11.47
N ILE A 151 31.25 -16.86 11.81
CA ILE A 151 31.47 -15.42 11.68
C ILE A 151 31.63 -14.74 13.05
N ILE A 152 30.81 -15.12 14.04
CA ILE A 152 30.77 -14.47 15.35
C ILE A 152 30.94 -15.48 16.51
N PRO A 153 31.33 -15.01 17.71
CA PRO A 153 31.34 -15.82 18.92
C PRO A 153 29.98 -16.45 19.24
N GLU A 154 30.01 -17.69 19.72
CA GLU A 154 28.81 -18.51 19.97
C GLU A 154 27.91 -17.95 21.07
N ASP A 155 28.47 -17.22 22.04
CA ASP A 155 27.73 -16.53 23.10
C ASP A 155 26.92 -15.32 22.61
N ARG A 156 27.11 -14.89 21.36
CA ARG A 156 26.30 -13.86 20.69
C ARG A 156 25.27 -14.42 19.71
N ILE A 157 25.18 -15.75 19.59
CA ILE A 157 24.18 -16.44 18.78
C ILE A 157 23.09 -16.96 19.72
N LEU A 158 21.98 -16.26 19.75
CA LEU A 158 20.85 -16.55 20.64
C LEU A 158 19.81 -17.41 19.91
N MET A 159 19.15 -18.29 20.65
CA MET A 159 18.04 -19.07 20.13
C MET A 159 16.76 -18.27 20.35
N GLY A 160 15.99 -18.04 19.29
CA GLY A 160 14.71 -17.36 19.37
C GLY A 160 13.56 -18.29 18.97
N ASP A 161 12.42 -18.05 19.59
CA ASP A 161 11.23 -18.87 19.43
C ASP A 161 10.52 -18.62 18.10
N LYS A 162 9.35 -19.23 17.92
CA LYS A 162 8.54 -19.04 16.72
C LYS A 162 7.95 -17.64 16.57
N LYS A 163 7.73 -16.92 17.67
CA LYS A 163 7.18 -15.56 17.63
C LYS A 163 8.21 -14.60 17.04
N ASP A 164 9.48 -14.78 17.41
CA ASP A 164 10.55 -13.88 17.01
C ASP A 164 11.22 -14.34 15.69
N ASN A 165 11.54 -15.63 15.56
CA ASN A 165 12.38 -16.16 14.48
C ASN A 165 11.65 -17.01 13.44
N PHE A 166 10.32 -16.95 13.37
CA PHE A 166 9.55 -17.51 12.26
C PHE A 166 8.61 -16.47 11.67
N TRP A 167 9.00 -15.94 10.51
CA TRP A 167 8.29 -14.82 9.90
C TRP A 167 7.13 -15.29 9.03
N GLU A 168 5.97 -14.68 9.23
CA GLU A 168 4.76 -14.89 8.43
C GLU A 168 4.18 -13.54 8.00
N MET A 169 3.87 -13.40 6.70
CA MET A 169 3.29 -12.18 6.15
C MET A 169 1.88 -11.88 6.71
N GLY A 170 1.14 -12.91 7.10
CA GLY A 170 -0.25 -12.84 7.54
C GLY A 170 -0.82 -14.24 7.78
N ASP A 171 -2.15 -14.39 7.78
CA ASP A 171 -2.80 -15.68 8.04
C ASP A 171 -2.58 -16.72 6.92
N GLN A 172 -2.16 -16.28 5.74
CA GLN A 172 -1.78 -17.10 4.59
C GLN A 172 -0.70 -16.40 3.77
N GLY A 173 0.15 -17.17 3.08
CA GLY A 173 1.20 -16.65 2.19
C GLY A 173 2.60 -17.23 2.46
N PRO A 174 3.62 -16.73 1.73
CA PRO A 174 4.99 -17.20 1.87
C PRO A 174 5.55 -16.87 3.27
N CYS A 175 6.30 -17.81 3.84
CA CYS A 175 6.86 -17.72 5.19
C CYS A 175 8.12 -18.59 5.35
N GLY A 176 8.81 -18.43 6.46
CA GLY A 176 10.00 -19.22 6.78
C GLY A 176 10.69 -18.81 8.09
N PRO A 177 11.67 -19.61 8.54
CA PRO A 177 12.53 -19.21 9.65
C PRO A 177 13.34 -17.96 9.27
N CYS A 178 13.77 -17.20 10.26
CA CYS A 178 14.59 -16.03 10.03
C CYS A 178 15.70 -15.88 11.07
N SER A 179 16.70 -15.07 10.73
CA SER A 179 17.70 -14.57 11.67
C SER A 179 17.56 -13.07 11.82
N GLU A 180 17.53 -12.58 13.06
CA GLU A 180 17.53 -11.15 13.34
C GLU A 180 18.92 -10.72 13.80
N ILE A 181 19.30 -9.49 13.47
CA ILE A 181 20.55 -8.87 13.89
C ILE A 181 20.20 -7.68 14.78
N HIS A 182 20.72 -7.70 16.01
CA HIS A 182 20.50 -6.69 17.02
C HIS A 182 21.75 -5.88 17.29
N VAL A 183 21.57 -4.60 17.62
CA VAL A 183 22.65 -3.69 18.01
C VAL A 183 22.40 -3.22 19.43
N ASP A 184 23.42 -3.37 20.28
CA ASP A 184 23.44 -2.83 21.63
C ASP A 184 24.10 -1.44 21.64
N LEU A 185 23.26 -0.40 21.75
CA LEU A 185 23.62 1.02 21.75
C LEU A 185 23.84 1.58 23.17
N ARG A 186 23.77 0.74 24.20
CA ARG A 186 23.98 1.18 25.58
C ARG A 186 25.43 1.60 25.79
N SER A 187 25.64 2.44 26.80
CA SER A 187 26.98 2.85 27.23
C SER A 187 27.81 1.66 27.71
N VAL A 188 29.13 1.82 27.76
CA VAL A 188 30.06 0.77 28.21
C VAL A 188 29.74 0.36 29.64
N GLU A 189 29.34 1.32 30.48
CA GLU A 189 28.94 1.09 31.87
C GLU A 189 27.67 0.25 31.96
N GLU A 190 26.62 0.59 31.20
CA GLU A 190 25.37 -0.17 31.15
C GLU A 190 25.59 -1.60 30.63
N LYS A 191 26.46 -1.77 29.62
CA LYS A 191 26.85 -3.10 29.09
C LYS A 191 27.60 -3.94 30.10
N ALA A 192 28.42 -3.33 30.95
CA ALA A 192 29.16 -4.03 32.00
C ALA A 192 28.27 -4.48 33.16
N GLU A 193 27.16 -3.77 33.43
CA GLU A 193 26.20 -4.12 34.47
C GLU A 193 25.24 -5.24 34.04
N VAL A 194 24.72 -5.17 32.81
CA VAL A 194 23.76 -6.14 32.27
C VAL A 194 24.19 -6.56 30.88
N ASP A 195 24.40 -7.87 30.70
CA ASP A 195 24.77 -8.46 29.41
C ASP A 195 23.67 -8.17 28.35
N GLY A 196 24.08 -7.67 27.18
CA GLY A 196 23.16 -7.35 26.08
C GLY A 196 22.39 -8.55 25.58
N ALA A 197 22.97 -9.75 25.65
CA ALA A 197 22.29 -10.99 25.28
C ALA A 197 20.97 -11.19 26.06
N SER A 198 20.90 -10.72 27.30
CA SER A 198 19.70 -10.84 28.14
C SER A 198 18.58 -9.84 27.80
N LEU A 199 18.86 -8.87 26.93
CA LEU A 199 17.93 -7.80 26.53
C LEU A 199 17.46 -7.92 25.08
N VAL A 200 18.04 -8.83 24.30
CA VAL A 200 17.59 -9.13 22.93
C VAL A 200 16.15 -9.65 22.98
N ASN A 201 15.29 -9.10 22.10
CA ASN A 201 13.85 -9.38 22.04
C ASN A 201 13.07 -9.15 23.35
N GLN A 202 13.55 -8.22 24.19
CA GLN A 202 12.88 -7.78 25.44
C GLN A 202 12.36 -6.33 25.36
N ASP A 203 12.06 -5.84 24.15
CA ASP A 203 11.56 -4.48 23.89
C ASP A 203 12.43 -3.35 24.51
N HIS A 204 13.73 -3.58 24.62
CA HIS A 204 14.65 -2.61 25.21
C HIS A 204 14.97 -1.47 24.21
N PRO A 205 14.85 -0.19 24.60
CA PRO A 205 14.95 0.95 23.66
C PRO A 205 16.34 1.14 23.03
N HIS A 206 17.38 0.58 23.64
CA HIS A 206 18.77 0.67 23.15
C HIS A 206 19.39 -0.69 22.79
N VAL A 207 18.63 -1.79 22.86
CA VAL A 207 19.08 -3.10 22.32
C VAL A 207 18.06 -3.48 21.27
N ILE A 208 18.33 -3.04 20.04
CA ILE A 208 17.31 -2.96 18.99
C ILE A 208 17.63 -3.90 17.84
N GLU A 209 16.58 -4.53 17.33
CA GLU A 209 16.62 -5.26 16.06
C GLU A 209 16.79 -4.26 14.92
N VAL A 210 17.86 -4.39 14.14
CA VAL A 210 18.14 -3.50 13.00
C VAL A 210 17.83 -4.16 11.67
N TRP A 211 17.97 -5.50 11.58
CA TRP A 211 17.81 -6.24 10.33
C TRP A 211 17.28 -7.65 10.56
N ASN A 212 16.20 -8.01 9.86
CA ASN A 212 15.67 -9.36 9.81
C ASN A 212 15.98 -10.03 8.45
N LEU A 213 16.55 -11.23 8.49
CA LEU A 213 16.91 -12.08 7.34
C LEU A 213 15.96 -13.27 7.29
N VAL A 214 14.89 -13.17 6.51
CA VAL A 214 13.87 -14.21 6.35
C VAL A 214 14.24 -15.19 5.24
N PHE A 215 14.24 -16.47 5.59
CA PHE A 215 14.56 -17.58 4.71
C PHE A 215 13.28 -18.25 4.22
N ILE A 216 12.59 -17.59 3.28
CA ILE A 216 11.31 -18.04 2.75
C ILE A 216 11.48 -19.41 2.08
N GLN A 217 10.79 -20.41 2.62
CA GLN A 217 10.86 -21.79 2.15
C GLN A 217 9.53 -22.55 2.31
N TYR A 218 8.51 -21.91 2.86
CA TYR A 218 7.17 -22.45 3.02
C TYR A 218 6.10 -21.47 2.52
N ASN A 219 4.90 -21.99 2.31
CA ASN A 219 3.68 -21.22 2.10
C ASN A 219 2.59 -21.71 3.05
N ARG A 220 2.06 -20.79 3.86
CA ARG A 220 0.91 -21.02 4.74
C ARG A 220 -0.38 -20.99 3.92
N LYS A 221 -1.13 -22.09 3.95
CA LYS A 221 -2.44 -22.20 3.33
C LYS A 221 -3.53 -21.60 4.20
N SER A 222 -4.69 -21.34 3.58
CA SER A 222 -5.88 -20.79 4.27
C SER A 222 -6.37 -21.70 5.41
N ASN A 223 -6.16 -23.01 5.29
CA ASN A 223 -6.51 -24.02 6.30
C ASN A 223 -5.49 -24.11 7.45
N GLY A 224 -4.45 -23.26 7.45
CA GLY A 224 -3.38 -23.24 8.44
C GLY A 224 -2.22 -24.20 8.17
N GLN A 225 -2.26 -25.03 7.12
CA GLN A 225 -1.17 -25.97 6.81
C GLN A 225 0.05 -25.25 6.21
N LEU A 226 1.27 -25.65 6.61
CA LEU A 226 2.51 -25.28 5.92
C LEU A 226 2.82 -26.26 4.79
N GLU A 227 3.05 -25.72 3.60
CA GLU A 227 3.58 -26.48 2.47
C GLU A 227 4.96 -25.94 2.06
N PRO A 228 5.96 -26.81 1.80
CA PRO A 228 7.24 -26.38 1.24
C PRO A 228 7.07 -25.71 -0.14
N LEU A 229 7.81 -24.63 -0.37
CA LEU A 229 7.89 -23.99 -1.68
C LEU A 229 8.82 -24.78 -2.63
N PRO A 230 8.59 -24.72 -3.96
CA PRO A 230 9.46 -25.38 -4.94
C PRO A 230 10.90 -24.85 -4.95
N GLU A 231 11.05 -23.55 -4.68
CA GLU A 231 12.32 -22.84 -4.59
C GLU A 231 12.47 -22.21 -3.19
N ARG A 232 13.71 -21.93 -2.81
CA ARG A 232 14.03 -21.20 -1.59
C ARG A 232 14.38 -19.76 -1.94
N HIS A 233 13.94 -18.85 -1.11
CA HIS A 233 14.05 -17.42 -1.37
C HIS A 233 14.63 -16.69 -0.16
N VAL A 234 15.17 -15.50 -0.40
CA VAL A 234 15.60 -14.59 0.67
C VAL A 234 14.72 -13.36 0.60
N ASP A 235 14.22 -12.98 1.77
CA ASP A 235 13.59 -11.70 2.03
C ASP A 235 14.30 -11.07 3.22
N THR A 236 14.74 -9.83 3.09
CA THR A 236 15.36 -9.13 4.21
C THR A 236 14.69 -7.79 4.43
N GLY A 237 14.54 -7.39 5.68
CA GLY A 237 14.06 -6.07 6.04
C GLY A 237 14.96 -5.42 7.10
N MET A 238 15.65 -4.34 6.73
CA MET A 238 16.43 -3.52 7.65
C MET A 238 15.72 -2.19 7.90
N GLY A 239 15.47 -1.88 9.17
CA GLY A 239 14.80 -0.65 9.56
C GLY A 239 15.71 0.55 9.35
N PHE A 240 15.43 1.38 8.33
CA PHE A 240 16.29 2.48 7.94
C PHE A 240 16.45 3.55 9.04
N GLU A 241 15.36 3.92 9.69
CA GLU A 241 15.36 4.90 10.79
C GLU A 241 16.19 4.38 11.98
N ARG A 242 16.05 3.10 12.32
CA ARG A 242 16.84 2.44 13.37
C ARG A 242 18.32 2.41 13.01
N LEU A 243 18.66 2.07 11.76
CA LEU A 243 20.05 2.11 11.28
C LEU A 243 20.62 3.53 11.33
N CYS A 244 19.84 4.55 10.99
CA CYS A 244 20.27 5.94 11.10
C CYS A 244 20.57 6.33 12.55
N MET A 245 19.73 5.89 13.50
CA MET A 245 19.98 6.10 14.93
C MET A 245 21.33 5.49 15.36
N VAL A 246 21.59 4.24 14.96
CA VAL A 246 22.87 3.53 15.21
C VAL A 246 24.06 4.33 14.63
N LEU A 247 24.01 4.67 13.34
CA LEU A 247 25.15 5.26 12.62
C LEU A 247 25.37 6.75 12.89
N GLN A 248 24.42 7.41 13.54
CA GLN A 248 24.55 8.79 14.01
C GLN A 248 24.91 8.86 15.50
N GLY A 249 24.87 7.72 16.21
CA GLY A 249 25.21 7.66 17.64
C GLY A 249 24.20 8.40 18.52
N VAL A 250 22.94 8.42 18.11
CA VAL A 250 21.83 9.03 18.87
C VAL A 250 20.95 7.95 19.51
N LYS A 251 20.10 8.31 20.47
CA LYS A 251 19.29 7.35 21.27
C LYS A 251 17.81 7.32 20.88
N SER A 252 17.42 8.09 19.87
CA SER A 252 16.06 8.18 19.38
C SER A 252 16.08 8.28 17.87
N ASN A 253 15.14 7.61 17.20
CA ASN A 253 14.97 7.77 15.76
C ASN A 253 14.65 9.24 15.42
N TYR A 254 13.94 9.95 16.30
CA TYR A 254 13.56 11.35 16.13
C TYR A 254 14.75 12.33 16.27
N ASP A 255 15.88 11.88 16.81
CA ASP A 255 17.11 12.69 16.91
C ASP A 255 17.98 12.60 15.65
N THR A 256 17.59 11.78 14.68
CA THR A 256 18.31 11.63 13.40
C THR A 256 18.01 12.77 12.43
N ASP A 257 18.88 12.94 11.44
CA ASP A 257 18.70 13.87 10.33
C ASP A 257 17.44 13.62 9.47
N ILE A 258 16.74 12.49 9.66
CA ILE A 258 15.44 12.21 9.03
C ILE A 258 14.35 13.11 9.61
N PHE A 259 14.35 13.32 10.93
CA PHE A 259 13.25 14.00 11.64
C PHE A 259 13.61 15.41 12.09
N GLN A 260 14.89 15.65 12.43
CA GLN A 260 15.34 16.94 12.96
C GLN A 260 14.94 18.16 12.10
N PRO A 261 14.97 18.12 10.75
CA PRO A 261 14.48 19.24 9.94
C PRO A 261 13.00 19.59 10.19
N LEU A 262 12.13 18.58 10.32
CA LEU A 262 10.70 18.73 10.60
C LEU A 262 10.46 19.22 12.03
N ILE A 263 11.16 18.63 13.00
CA ILE A 263 11.10 19.01 14.41
C ILE A 263 11.47 20.49 14.59
N GLN A 264 12.57 20.92 14.00
CA GLN A 264 13.01 22.32 14.08
C GLN A 264 12.05 23.28 13.38
N ALA A 265 11.38 22.85 12.30
CA ALA A 265 10.33 23.63 11.67
C ALA A 265 9.12 23.79 12.59
N LEU A 266 8.71 22.71 13.27
CA LEU A 266 7.63 22.73 14.25
C LEU A 266 7.95 23.61 15.47
N GLU A 267 9.15 23.53 16.03
CA GLU A 267 9.59 24.42 17.13
C GLU A 267 9.41 25.90 16.75
N ARG A 268 9.79 26.27 15.52
CA ARG A 268 9.63 27.64 15.02
C ARG A 268 8.17 28.05 14.85
N PHE A 269 7.31 27.14 14.36
CA PHE A 269 5.89 27.45 14.17
C PHE A 269 5.11 27.52 15.49
N ALA A 270 5.41 26.63 16.43
CA ALA A 270 4.73 26.52 17.71
C ALA A 270 5.31 27.45 18.79
N GLY A 271 6.54 27.95 18.62
CA GLY A 271 7.24 28.73 19.64
C GLY A 271 7.61 27.92 20.89
N VAL A 272 7.85 26.62 20.71
CA VAL A 272 8.23 25.67 21.78
C VAL A 272 9.66 25.16 21.57
N SER A 273 10.20 24.38 22.51
CA SER A 273 11.48 23.69 22.32
C SER A 273 11.35 22.21 22.61
N TYR A 274 11.88 21.37 21.73
CA TYR A 274 11.96 19.93 21.87
C TYR A 274 12.96 19.53 22.97
N GLY A 275 12.63 18.52 23.75
CA GLY A 275 13.42 18.02 24.89
C GLY A 275 13.17 18.74 26.22
N LYS A 276 12.16 19.61 26.30
CA LYS A 276 11.85 20.36 27.53
C LYS A 276 10.61 19.87 28.28
N ASP A 277 9.62 19.38 27.55
CA ASP A 277 8.33 18.96 28.10
C ASP A 277 7.84 17.73 27.32
N GLU A 278 7.60 16.63 28.04
CA GLU A 278 7.28 15.36 27.41
C GLU A 278 6.01 15.43 26.55
N SER A 279 4.98 16.16 26.99
CA SER A 279 3.72 16.26 26.22
C SER A 279 3.90 17.02 24.91
N THR A 280 4.75 18.06 24.94
CA THR A 280 5.17 18.82 23.77
C THR A 280 6.03 17.95 22.84
N ASP A 281 6.95 17.19 23.40
CA ASP A 281 7.86 16.32 22.65
C ASP A 281 7.11 15.18 21.95
N VAL A 282 6.14 14.55 22.64
CA VAL A 282 5.23 13.57 22.04
C VAL A 282 4.49 14.20 20.86
N ALA A 283 3.92 15.40 21.04
CA ALA A 283 3.17 16.06 19.97
C ALA A 283 4.05 16.36 18.74
N ILE A 284 5.27 16.86 18.96
CA ILE A 284 6.24 17.12 17.90
C ILE A 284 6.62 15.83 17.16
N ARG A 285 6.88 14.74 17.88
CA ARG A 285 7.17 13.41 17.31
C ARG A 285 6.01 12.90 16.45
N VAL A 286 4.79 12.90 17.00
CA VAL A 286 3.58 12.47 16.29
C VAL A 286 3.38 13.25 14.99
N ILE A 287 3.49 14.59 15.03
CA ILE A 287 3.28 15.42 13.83
C ILE A 287 4.37 15.16 12.78
N SER A 288 5.63 15.02 13.21
CA SER A 288 6.78 14.79 12.32
C SER A 288 6.72 13.42 11.64
N ASP A 289 6.23 12.39 12.33
CA ASP A 289 5.99 11.07 11.73
C ASP A 289 4.78 11.11 10.77
N HIS A 290 3.64 11.60 11.24
CA HIS A 290 2.38 11.50 10.52
C HIS A 290 2.35 12.33 9.22
N ILE A 291 3.07 13.46 9.15
CA ILE A 291 3.21 14.20 7.89
C ILE A 291 3.90 13.37 6.81
N ARG A 292 4.88 12.52 7.17
CA ARG A 292 5.54 11.63 6.21
C ARG A 292 4.52 10.64 5.65
N ALA A 293 3.81 9.91 6.52
CA ALA A 293 2.81 8.92 6.10
C ALA A 293 1.72 9.53 5.19
N VAL A 294 1.18 10.70 5.56
CA VAL A 294 0.13 11.37 4.80
C VAL A 294 0.65 11.90 3.46
N ALA A 295 1.82 12.53 3.43
CA ALA A 295 2.41 13.08 2.22
C ALA A 295 2.72 11.99 1.19
N PHE A 296 3.32 10.88 1.62
CA PHE A 296 3.60 9.75 0.72
C PHE A 296 2.33 9.08 0.22
N SER A 297 1.33 8.88 1.08
CA SER A 297 0.03 8.36 0.63
C SER A 297 -0.57 9.24 -0.47
N ILE A 298 -0.55 10.56 -0.30
CA ILE A 298 -1.06 11.50 -1.30
C ILE A 298 -0.19 11.46 -2.56
N ALA A 299 1.13 11.41 -2.45
CA ALA A 299 2.04 11.31 -3.60
C ALA A 299 1.80 10.02 -4.41
N ASP A 300 1.50 8.92 -3.71
CA ASP A 300 1.32 7.58 -4.29
C ASP A 300 -0.04 7.36 -4.96
N GLY A 301 -1.02 8.25 -4.81
CA GLY A 301 -2.37 7.99 -5.33
C GLY A 301 -3.51 8.14 -4.34
N GLN A 302 -3.22 7.88 -3.07
CA GLN A 302 -4.24 7.61 -2.08
C GLN A 302 -4.54 8.84 -1.24
N LEU A 303 -5.72 9.39 -1.46
CA LEU A 303 -6.18 10.62 -0.83
C LEU A 303 -6.99 10.30 0.44
N PRO A 304 -6.97 11.19 1.47
CA PRO A 304 -7.84 11.08 2.63
C PRO A 304 -9.32 10.96 2.22
N SER A 305 -10.05 10.01 2.83
CA SER A 305 -11.44 9.74 2.48
C SER A 305 -12.25 9.23 3.69
N ASN A 306 -13.54 8.90 3.48
CA ASN A 306 -14.39 8.34 4.54
C ASN A 306 -14.37 6.81 4.59
N THR A 307 -13.72 6.12 3.66
CA THR A 307 -13.75 4.65 3.56
C THR A 307 -12.42 4.04 3.10
N GLY A 308 -12.20 2.76 3.41
CA GLY A 308 -11.03 2.02 2.96
C GLY A 308 -9.69 2.64 3.41
N ALA A 309 -8.67 2.53 2.56
CA ALA A 309 -7.34 3.07 2.85
C ALA A 309 -7.36 4.58 3.12
N GLY A 310 -8.15 5.35 2.35
CA GLY A 310 -8.28 6.80 2.55
C GLY A 310 -8.83 7.19 3.92
N TYR A 311 -9.68 6.38 4.55
CA TYR A 311 -10.13 6.60 5.94
C TYR A 311 -8.97 6.54 6.94
N VAL A 312 -8.10 5.54 6.79
CA VAL A 312 -6.95 5.36 7.67
C VAL A 312 -5.97 6.53 7.53
N ILE A 313 -5.70 6.98 6.31
CA ILE A 313 -4.85 8.14 6.04
C ILE A 313 -5.46 9.43 6.62
N ARG A 314 -6.78 9.59 6.51
CA ARG A 314 -7.50 10.69 7.16
C ARG A 314 -7.37 10.62 8.69
N ARG A 315 -7.43 9.44 9.30
CA ARG A 315 -7.25 9.25 10.75
C ARG A 315 -5.85 9.70 11.20
N ILE A 316 -4.80 9.30 10.48
CA ILE A 316 -3.42 9.71 10.75
C ILE A 316 -3.29 11.24 10.71
N LEU A 317 -3.78 11.90 9.63
CA LEU A 317 -3.74 13.36 9.53
C LEU A 317 -4.49 14.04 10.69
N ARG A 318 -5.71 13.58 11.00
CA ARG A 318 -6.52 14.14 12.10
C ARG A 318 -5.87 13.98 13.48
N ARG A 319 -5.14 12.89 13.70
CA ARG A 319 -4.34 12.70 14.92
C ARG A 319 -3.25 13.76 15.02
N ALA A 320 -2.46 13.98 13.97
CA ALA A 320 -1.45 15.03 13.95
C ALA A 320 -2.03 16.42 14.23
N ILE A 321 -3.17 16.75 13.60
CA ILE A 321 -3.87 18.03 13.83
C ILE A 321 -4.27 18.18 15.30
N ARG A 322 -4.84 17.13 15.89
CA ARG A 322 -5.27 17.14 17.29
C ARG A 322 -4.11 17.38 18.25
N TYR A 323 -2.95 16.76 18.02
CA TYR A 323 -1.77 16.97 18.85
C TYR A 323 -1.25 18.42 18.74
N GLY A 324 -1.20 18.97 17.52
CA GLY A 324 -0.87 20.38 17.30
C GLY A 324 -1.84 21.34 18.00
N PHE A 325 -3.14 21.06 17.93
CA PHE A 325 -4.16 21.87 18.59
C PHE A 325 -4.07 21.82 20.12
N THR A 326 -3.92 20.61 20.69
CA THR A 326 -4.07 20.39 22.14
C THR A 326 -2.78 20.72 22.90
N PHE A 327 -1.63 20.29 22.39
CA PHE A 327 -0.35 20.34 23.12
C PHE A 327 0.56 21.46 22.63
N LEU A 328 0.44 21.87 21.35
CA LEU A 328 1.22 22.97 20.79
C LEU A 328 0.42 24.28 20.67
N ASN A 329 -0.86 24.26 21.02
CA ASN A 329 -1.77 25.42 20.96
C ASN A 329 -1.85 26.06 19.56
N ILE A 330 -1.78 25.26 18.49
CA ILE A 330 -1.89 25.72 17.11
C ILE A 330 -3.34 25.58 16.64
N GLN A 331 -4.01 26.70 16.37
CA GLN A 331 -5.44 26.74 16.01
C GLN A 331 -5.69 27.02 14.51
N GLU A 332 -4.63 27.13 13.71
CA GLU A 332 -4.68 27.37 12.27
C GLU A 332 -4.02 26.21 11.51
N PRO A 333 -4.38 25.97 10.23
CA PRO A 333 -3.69 24.98 9.40
C PRO A 333 -2.18 25.24 9.35
N PHE A 334 -1.38 24.21 9.65
CA PHE A 334 0.07 24.34 9.78
C PHE A 334 0.85 23.12 9.25
N ILE A 335 0.25 21.93 9.22
CA ILE A 335 0.95 20.71 8.79
C ILE A 335 1.36 20.82 7.32
N TYR A 336 0.52 21.39 6.45
CA TYR A 336 0.88 21.60 5.05
C TYR A 336 2.14 22.48 4.87
N LYS A 337 2.51 23.31 5.85
CA LYS A 337 3.73 24.14 5.83
C LYS A 337 4.99 23.32 6.07
N LEU A 338 4.86 22.06 6.51
CA LEU A 338 5.97 21.12 6.68
C LEU A 338 6.29 20.36 5.39
N THR A 339 5.36 20.30 4.43
CA THR A 339 5.56 19.62 3.14
C THR A 339 6.84 20.07 2.41
N PRO A 340 7.19 21.37 2.32
CA PRO A 340 8.44 21.79 1.70
C PRO A 340 9.67 21.20 2.38
N VAL A 341 9.69 21.18 3.72
CA VAL A 341 10.80 20.64 4.52
C VAL A 341 10.94 19.13 4.31
N LEU A 342 9.80 18.42 4.23
CA LEU A 342 9.76 17.00 3.91
C LEU A 342 10.31 16.73 2.51
N THR A 343 9.84 17.48 1.50
CA THR A 343 10.31 17.37 0.11
C THR A 343 11.81 17.64 0.00
N ASP A 344 12.34 18.66 0.68
CA ASP A 344 13.78 18.95 0.67
C ASP A 344 14.61 17.82 1.30
N SER A 345 14.06 17.15 2.32
CA SER A 345 14.74 16.08 3.06
C SER A 345 14.71 14.74 2.32
N MET A 346 13.57 14.38 1.71
CA MET A 346 13.31 13.04 1.16
C MET A 346 13.08 13.00 -0.35
N GLY A 347 12.82 14.13 -1.01
CA GLY A 347 12.39 14.21 -2.41
C GLY A 347 13.43 13.78 -3.44
N GLU A 348 14.71 13.68 -3.07
CA GLU A 348 15.77 13.13 -3.92
C GLU A 348 15.67 11.60 -4.03
N ALA A 349 15.38 10.92 -2.91
CA ALA A 349 15.19 9.47 -2.88
C ALA A 349 13.78 9.08 -3.38
N PHE A 350 12.82 9.99 -3.21
CA PHE A 350 11.42 9.79 -3.59
C PHE A 350 10.90 10.99 -4.42
N PRO A 351 11.20 11.03 -5.72
CA PRO A 351 10.83 12.12 -6.62
C PRO A 351 9.34 12.46 -6.62
N GLU A 352 8.48 11.47 -6.35
CA GLU A 352 7.03 11.63 -6.27
C GLU A 352 6.59 12.70 -5.26
N LEU A 353 7.36 12.93 -4.18
CA LEU A 353 7.09 14.01 -3.22
C LEU A 353 7.30 15.40 -3.83
N SER A 354 8.29 15.54 -4.71
CA SER A 354 8.57 16.80 -5.41
C SER A 354 7.53 17.05 -6.49
N ASP A 355 7.22 16.01 -7.28
CA ASP A 355 6.28 16.08 -8.38
C ASP A 355 4.86 16.40 -7.90
N GLN A 356 4.46 15.85 -6.74
CA GLN A 356 3.12 16.02 -6.18
C GLN A 356 3.03 17.05 -5.04
N ARG A 357 4.09 17.82 -4.79
CA ARG A 357 4.16 18.77 -3.65
C ARG A 357 2.92 19.66 -3.54
N GLN A 358 2.50 20.28 -4.64
CA GLN A 358 1.36 21.21 -4.64
C GLN A 358 0.04 20.52 -4.27
N LEU A 359 -0.14 19.27 -4.71
CA LEU A 359 -1.31 18.46 -4.36
C LEU A 359 -1.29 18.12 -2.87
N ILE A 360 -0.13 17.67 -2.36
CA ILE A 360 0.07 17.34 -0.94
C ILE A 360 -0.27 18.55 -0.07
N GLU A 361 0.30 19.72 -0.36
CA GLU A 361 0.03 20.96 0.38
C GLU A 361 -1.46 21.31 0.39
N ASN A 362 -2.12 21.25 -0.76
CA ASN A 362 -3.54 21.61 -0.87
C ASN A 362 -4.46 20.64 -0.13
N VAL A 363 -4.27 19.34 -0.33
CA VAL A 363 -5.10 18.30 0.29
C VAL A 363 -4.97 18.36 1.82
N ILE A 364 -3.74 18.47 2.34
CA ILE A 364 -3.49 18.59 3.77
C ILE A 364 -4.13 19.87 4.31
N ARG A 365 -3.90 21.03 3.68
CA ARG A 365 -4.41 22.32 4.16
C ARG A 365 -5.93 22.35 4.27
N GLU A 366 -6.63 21.82 3.28
CA GLU A 366 -8.10 21.84 3.28
C GLU A 366 -8.70 20.82 4.26
N GLU A 367 -8.12 19.63 4.39
CA GLU A 367 -8.52 18.66 5.43
C GLU A 367 -8.24 19.22 6.84
N GLU A 368 -7.10 19.89 7.05
CA GLU A 368 -6.78 20.62 8.29
C GLU A 368 -7.84 21.67 8.61
N HIS A 369 -8.13 22.55 7.64
CA HIS A 369 -9.09 23.64 7.83
C HIS A 369 -10.50 23.12 8.10
N SER A 370 -10.93 22.05 7.42
CA SER A 370 -12.22 21.42 7.69
C SER A 370 -12.24 20.77 9.08
N PHE A 371 -11.18 20.06 9.44
CA PHE A 371 -11.15 19.28 10.67
C PHE A 371 -10.99 20.15 11.92
N LEU A 372 -10.24 21.24 11.88
CA LEU A 372 -10.09 22.16 13.01
C LEU A 372 -11.45 22.68 13.52
N LYS A 373 -12.38 22.98 12.60
CA LYS A 373 -13.76 23.39 12.94
C LYS A 373 -14.53 22.28 13.66
N THR A 374 -14.39 21.05 13.18
CA THR A 374 -15.00 19.86 13.79
C THR A 374 -14.37 19.54 15.15
N LEU A 375 -13.04 19.68 15.26
CA LEU A 375 -12.27 19.34 16.45
C LEU A 375 -12.67 20.24 17.63
N GLU A 376 -12.72 21.55 17.44
CA GLU A 376 -13.09 22.50 18.49
C GLU A 376 -14.47 22.19 19.07
N GLN A 377 -15.47 21.98 18.20
CA GLN A 377 -16.83 21.63 18.63
C GLN A 377 -16.88 20.25 19.28
N GLY A 378 -16.20 19.26 18.71
CA GLY A 378 -16.20 17.90 19.22
C GLY A 378 -15.53 17.76 20.59
N LEU A 379 -14.44 18.49 20.85
CA LEU A 379 -13.80 18.53 22.17
C LEU A 379 -14.75 19.07 23.24
N LEU A 380 -15.50 20.14 22.95
CA LEU A 380 -16.50 20.69 23.89
C LEU A 380 -17.60 19.67 24.19
N LEU A 381 -18.12 18.99 23.17
CA LEU A 381 -19.16 17.97 23.33
C LEU A 381 -18.65 16.73 24.08
N LEU A 382 -17.41 16.32 23.82
CA LEU A 382 -16.76 15.22 24.53
C LEU A 382 -16.59 15.55 26.02
N GLU A 383 -16.13 16.75 26.36
CA GLU A 383 -16.02 17.17 27.76
C GLU A 383 -17.36 17.19 28.48
N GLN A 384 -18.41 17.69 27.81
CA GLN A 384 -19.77 17.63 28.37
C GLN A 384 -20.24 16.20 28.58
N SER A 385 -19.88 15.29 27.67
CA SER A 385 -20.23 13.87 27.76
C SER A 385 -19.53 13.21 28.93
N ILE A 386 -18.21 13.44 29.10
CA ILE A 386 -17.40 12.95 30.22
C ILE A 386 -17.97 13.45 31.56
N ARG A 387 -18.33 14.73 31.67
CA ARG A 387 -18.93 15.28 32.91
C ARG A 387 -20.27 14.65 33.27
N LYS A 388 -21.01 14.14 32.28
CA LYS A 388 -22.30 13.45 32.46
C LYS A 388 -22.15 11.95 32.62
N THR A 389 -20.94 11.40 32.51
CA THR A 389 -20.66 9.98 32.69
C THR A 389 -20.58 9.64 34.17
N SER A 390 -21.40 8.68 34.61
CA SER A 390 -21.30 8.10 35.95
C SER A 390 -20.29 6.95 35.93
N GLY A 391 -19.11 7.15 36.50
CA GLY A 391 -18.02 6.16 36.50
C GLY A 391 -16.88 6.55 35.55
N LYS A 392 -16.11 5.57 35.09
CA LYS A 392 -14.96 5.76 34.18
C LYS A 392 -15.22 5.36 32.74
N GLU A 393 -16.34 4.73 32.43
CA GLU A 393 -16.66 4.25 31.08
C GLU A 393 -17.70 5.16 30.42
N MET A 394 -17.35 5.78 29.30
CA MET A 394 -18.25 6.64 28.52
C MET A 394 -19.15 5.80 27.62
N ASP A 395 -20.45 6.07 27.67
CA ASP A 395 -21.48 5.44 26.84
C ASP A 395 -21.16 5.48 25.34
N GLY A 396 -21.09 4.31 24.73
CA GLY A 396 -20.75 4.12 23.33
C GLY A 396 -21.77 4.74 22.38
N ARG A 397 -23.05 4.87 22.77
CA ARG A 397 -24.07 5.54 21.94
C ARG A 397 -23.84 7.05 21.84
N LYS A 398 -23.31 7.68 22.88
CA LYS A 398 -22.89 9.10 22.83
C LYS A 398 -21.64 9.29 22.00
N ALA A 399 -20.68 8.37 22.11
CA ALA A 399 -19.52 8.38 21.23
C ALA A 399 -19.92 8.17 19.75
N PHE A 400 -20.93 7.34 19.51
CA PHE A 400 -21.53 7.17 18.19
C PHE A 400 -22.22 8.45 17.70
N GLU A 401 -22.93 9.18 18.56
CA GLU A 401 -23.50 10.50 18.22
C GLU A 401 -22.42 11.51 17.82
N LEU A 402 -21.31 11.59 18.59
CA LEU A 402 -20.14 12.42 18.25
C LEU A 402 -19.58 12.08 16.87
N TYR A 403 -19.45 10.79 16.58
CA TYR A 403 -18.96 10.28 15.31
C TYR A 403 -19.92 10.57 14.15
N ASP A 404 -21.18 10.16 14.26
CA ASP A 404 -22.14 10.16 13.17
C ASP A 404 -22.73 11.55 12.90
N THR A 405 -23.06 12.29 13.96
CA THR A 405 -23.76 13.59 13.84
C THR A 405 -22.76 14.72 13.66
N TYR A 406 -21.65 14.69 14.41
CA TYR A 406 -20.70 15.80 14.48
C TYR A 406 -19.40 15.52 13.72
N GLY A 407 -19.20 14.30 13.19
CA GLY A 407 -18.01 13.92 12.43
C GLY A 407 -16.74 13.79 13.27
N PHE A 408 -16.86 13.71 14.60
CA PHE A 408 -15.74 13.62 15.52
C PHE A 408 -15.23 12.18 15.60
N PRO A 409 -13.97 11.90 15.23
CA PRO A 409 -13.47 10.53 15.12
C PRO A 409 -13.58 9.72 16.42
N ILE A 410 -14.00 8.47 16.30
CA ILE A 410 -14.07 7.53 17.43
C ILE A 410 -12.67 7.26 17.99
N ASP A 411 -11.66 7.17 17.12
CA ASP A 411 -10.28 6.93 17.53
C ASP A 411 -9.74 8.06 18.41
N LEU A 412 -10.06 9.32 18.07
CA LEU A 412 -9.71 10.47 18.90
C LEU A 412 -10.52 10.50 20.20
N THR A 413 -11.78 10.06 20.16
CA THR A 413 -12.61 9.92 21.36
C THR A 413 -11.96 8.94 22.34
N ALA A 414 -11.60 7.75 21.87
CA ALA A 414 -10.93 6.73 22.68
C ALA A 414 -9.60 7.23 23.25
N LEU A 415 -8.75 7.82 22.41
CA LEU A 415 -7.45 8.37 22.82
C LEU A 415 -7.59 9.46 23.90
N ILE A 416 -8.50 10.42 23.72
CA ILE A 416 -8.71 11.50 24.70
C ILE A 416 -9.32 10.98 26.01
N LEU A 417 -10.19 9.97 25.94
CA LEU A 417 -10.74 9.33 27.13
C LEU A 417 -9.62 8.65 27.93
N GLU A 418 -8.75 7.88 27.27
CA GLU A 418 -7.64 7.17 27.89
C GLU A 418 -6.68 8.15 28.60
N GLU A 419 -6.28 9.23 27.93
CA GLU A 419 -5.43 10.29 28.51
C GLU A 419 -6.06 10.94 29.75
N LYS A 420 -7.39 11.00 29.83
CA LYS A 420 -8.14 11.52 30.98
C LYS A 420 -8.49 10.44 32.01
N GLY A 421 -8.03 9.20 31.82
CA GLY A 421 -8.28 8.07 32.72
C GLY A 421 -9.69 7.48 32.64
N TYR A 422 -10.37 7.67 31.50
CA TYR A 422 -11.66 7.09 31.15
C TYR A 422 -11.50 6.00 30.07
N THR A 423 -12.50 5.14 29.93
CA THR A 423 -12.61 4.15 28.86
C THR A 423 -13.82 4.45 27.98
N LEU A 424 -13.81 3.94 26.76
CA LEU A 424 -14.93 3.99 25.85
C LEU A 424 -15.69 2.65 25.93
N ASP A 425 -17.02 2.69 26.05
CA ASP A 425 -17.86 1.51 25.80
C ASP A 425 -17.88 1.23 24.29
N GLU A 426 -16.84 0.51 23.83
CA GLU A 426 -16.71 0.12 22.43
C GLU A 426 -17.87 -0.74 21.97
N LYS A 427 -18.40 -1.59 22.86
CA LYS A 427 -19.50 -2.49 22.52
C LYS A 427 -20.76 -1.70 22.21
N GLY A 428 -21.14 -0.73 23.05
CA GLY A 428 -22.28 0.14 22.81
C GLY A 428 -22.13 1.00 21.55
N PHE A 429 -20.90 1.43 21.23
CA PHE A 429 -20.61 2.12 19.98
C PHE A 429 -20.82 1.20 18.77
N GLN A 430 -20.28 -0.02 18.82
CA GLN A 430 -20.43 -1.01 17.74
C GLN A 430 -21.89 -1.43 17.55
N GLU A 431 -22.67 -1.56 18.62
CA GLU A 431 -24.10 -1.81 18.54
C GLU A 431 -24.82 -0.66 17.80
N ALA A 432 -24.55 0.60 18.15
CA ALA A 432 -25.15 1.76 17.48
C ALA A 432 -24.72 1.88 16.00
N MET A 433 -23.45 1.59 15.72
CA MET A 433 -22.89 1.57 14.37
C MET A 433 -23.50 0.42 13.55
N GLN A 434 -23.72 -0.74 14.17
CA GLN A 434 -24.41 -1.86 13.54
C GLN A 434 -25.89 -1.53 13.27
N GLU A 435 -26.60 -0.90 14.21
CA GLU A 435 -27.97 -0.39 13.99
C GLU A 435 -28.01 0.58 12.79
N GLN A 436 -27.02 1.46 12.63
CA GLN A 436 -26.90 2.38 11.50
C GLN A 436 -26.60 1.65 10.19
N LYS A 437 -25.65 0.69 10.21
CA LYS A 437 -25.33 -0.15 9.04
C LYS A 437 -26.52 -0.99 8.60
N ASP A 438 -27.28 -1.52 9.55
CA ASP A 438 -28.49 -2.31 9.28
C ASP A 438 -29.60 -1.43 8.70
N ARG A 439 -29.73 -0.18 9.16
CA ARG A 439 -30.60 0.84 8.55
C ARG A 439 -30.14 1.25 7.14
N SER A 440 -28.85 1.12 6.82
CA SER A 440 -28.25 1.51 5.53
C SER A 440 -28.04 0.34 4.54
N LYS A 441 -28.39 -0.90 4.93
CA LYS A 441 -28.17 -2.19 4.23
C LYS A 441 -26.73 -2.52 3.83
N SER A 442 -26.12 -3.36 4.66
CA SER A 442 -25.52 -4.68 4.37
C SER A 442 -24.72 -4.90 3.07
N ALA A 443 -23.40 -5.06 3.21
CA ALA A 443 -22.57 -5.99 2.42
C ALA A 443 -21.10 -5.91 2.86
N SER A 444 -20.47 -7.04 3.23
CA SER A 444 -19.01 -7.33 3.05
C SER A 444 -18.49 -8.45 3.97
N ALA A 445 -19.05 -9.66 3.88
CA ALA A 445 -18.30 -10.85 4.29
C ALA A 445 -18.29 -11.81 3.09
N VAL A 446 -17.09 -12.12 2.61
CA VAL A 446 -16.81 -13.03 1.51
C VAL A 446 -15.94 -14.15 2.07
N THR A 447 -16.41 -15.38 2.01
CA THR A 447 -15.62 -16.58 2.33
C THR A 447 -15.19 -17.25 1.03
N LYS A 448 -13.89 -17.56 0.89
CA LYS A 448 -13.31 -18.22 -0.28
C LYS A 448 -12.82 -19.62 0.15
N GLU A 449 -13.10 -20.64 -0.65
CA GLU A 449 -12.50 -21.97 -0.48
C GLU A 449 -11.15 -22.05 -1.22
N ASP A 450 -10.39 -23.12 -0.97
CA ASP A 450 -9.13 -23.39 -1.68
C ASP A 450 -9.35 -23.68 -3.17
N TRP A 451 -8.30 -23.48 -3.97
CA TRP A 451 -8.32 -23.78 -5.40
C TRP A 451 -8.32 -25.29 -5.67
N VAL A 452 -9.26 -25.73 -6.52
CA VAL A 452 -9.20 -27.03 -7.18
C VAL A 452 -8.42 -26.86 -8.48
N VAL A 453 -7.22 -27.45 -8.52
CA VAL A 453 -6.31 -27.37 -9.67
C VAL A 453 -6.59 -28.54 -10.62
N LEU A 454 -6.91 -28.22 -11.88
CA LEU A 454 -7.14 -29.18 -12.95
C LEU A 454 -5.90 -29.35 -13.83
N ASP A 455 -5.15 -28.27 -14.06
CA ASP A 455 -3.91 -28.25 -14.83
C ASP A 455 -2.88 -27.30 -14.18
N GLN A 456 -1.60 -27.68 -14.20
CA GLN A 456 -0.47 -26.90 -13.67
C GLN A 456 0.17 -25.95 -14.72
N GLY A 457 -0.44 -25.79 -15.89
CA GLY A 457 0.01 -24.85 -16.92
C GLY A 457 0.23 -23.42 -16.38
N THR A 458 1.34 -22.79 -16.78
CA THR A 458 1.96 -21.66 -16.06
C THR A 458 1.72 -20.26 -16.64
N SER A 459 1.01 -20.09 -17.76
CA SER A 459 0.76 -18.74 -18.30
C SER A 459 -0.66 -18.53 -18.81
N GLN A 460 -1.39 -17.63 -18.16
CA GLN A 460 -2.61 -17.04 -18.73
C GLN A 460 -2.24 -16.03 -19.81
N GLU A 461 -2.69 -16.27 -21.03
CA GLU A 461 -2.51 -15.34 -22.15
C GLU A 461 -3.81 -14.55 -22.39
N PHE A 462 -3.73 -13.22 -22.26
CA PHE A 462 -4.85 -12.33 -22.61
C PHE A 462 -4.85 -12.03 -24.11
N VAL A 463 -5.87 -12.52 -24.82
CA VAL A 463 -6.04 -12.33 -26.27
C VAL A 463 -7.16 -11.33 -26.61
N GLY A 464 -7.75 -10.71 -25.59
CA GLY A 464 -8.96 -9.90 -25.70
C GLY A 464 -8.79 -8.55 -26.42
N TYR A 465 -7.57 -8.15 -26.76
CA TYR A 465 -7.32 -6.99 -27.61
C TYR A 465 -7.79 -7.21 -29.05
N ASP A 466 -7.61 -8.43 -29.57
CA ASP A 466 -7.91 -8.77 -30.96
C ASP A 466 -9.14 -9.66 -31.10
N GLN A 467 -9.42 -10.47 -30.08
CA GLN A 467 -10.41 -11.54 -30.15
C GLN A 467 -11.46 -11.38 -29.04
N LEU A 468 -12.74 -11.54 -29.40
CA LEU A 468 -13.84 -11.60 -28.43
C LEU A 468 -14.31 -13.03 -28.17
N GLN A 469 -13.68 -14.00 -28.83
CA GLN A 469 -13.99 -15.41 -28.69
C GLN A 469 -12.70 -16.22 -28.79
N SER A 470 -12.51 -17.21 -27.91
CA SER A 470 -11.40 -18.15 -27.98
C SER A 470 -11.81 -19.53 -27.47
N LYS A 471 -11.16 -20.58 -27.98
CA LYS A 471 -11.16 -21.88 -27.30
C LYS A 471 -10.24 -21.80 -26.08
N VAL A 472 -10.66 -22.36 -24.95
CA VAL A 472 -9.97 -22.23 -23.66
C VAL A 472 -9.97 -23.56 -22.91
N SER A 473 -8.94 -23.75 -22.09
CA SER A 473 -8.87 -24.84 -21.11
C SER A 473 -8.95 -24.27 -19.70
N LEU A 474 -9.79 -24.86 -18.84
CA LEU A 474 -9.90 -24.48 -17.44
C LEU A 474 -8.70 -25.02 -16.66
N LEU A 475 -7.95 -24.12 -16.01
CA LEU A 475 -6.76 -24.46 -15.24
C LEU A 475 -7.12 -24.77 -13.78
N LYS A 476 -7.96 -23.94 -13.18
CA LYS A 476 -8.38 -24.09 -11.79
C LYS A 476 -9.68 -23.34 -11.51
N TYR A 477 -10.39 -23.77 -10.48
CA TYR A 477 -11.57 -23.09 -9.97
C TYR A 477 -11.64 -23.12 -8.45
N ARG A 478 -12.38 -22.20 -7.85
CA ARG A 478 -12.73 -22.26 -6.42
C ARG A 478 -14.14 -21.75 -6.17
N LYS A 479 -14.72 -22.19 -5.06
CA LYS A 479 -16.02 -21.72 -4.60
C LYS A 479 -15.84 -20.49 -3.71
N VAL A 480 -16.72 -19.52 -3.89
CA VAL A 480 -16.76 -18.29 -3.11
C VAL A 480 -18.19 -18.06 -2.63
N SER A 481 -18.37 -17.81 -1.35
CA SER A 481 -19.67 -17.53 -0.76
C SER A 481 -19.72 -16.08 -0.30
N THR A 482 -20.76 -15.37 -0.72
CA THR A 482 -21.04 -14.00 -0.26
C THR A 482 -22.45 -13.94 0.31
N LYS A 483 -22.67 -13.16 1.36
CA LYS A 483 -24.04 -12.95 1.90
C LYS A 483 -25.00 -12.32 0.88
N LYS A 484 -24.49 -11.61 -0.13
CA LYS A 484 -25.28 -10.87 -1.12
C LYS A 484 -25.67 -11.74 -2.31
N ASP A 485 -24.70 -12.41 -2.90
CA ASP A 485 -24.87 -13.12 -4.17
C ASP A 485 -24.91 -14.65 -4.01
N GLY A 486 -24.81 -15.14 -2.76
CA GLY A 486 -24.82 -16.55 -2.44
C GLY A 486 -23.51 -17.24 -2.81
N GLU A 487 -23.62 -18.51 -3.16
CA GLU A 487 -22.50 -19.30 -3.67
C GLU A 487 -22.20 -18.93 -5.13
N GLN A 488 -20.92 -18.76 -5.43
CA GLN A 488 -20.37 -18.41 -6.73
C GLN A 488 -19.08 -19.20 -6.96
N TYR A 489 -18.59 -19.13 -8.19
CA TYR A 489 -17.34 -19.74 -8.61
C TYR A 489 -16.42 -18.70 -9.21
N GLN A 490 -15.13 -18.89 -8.93
CA GLN A 490 -14.05 -18.19 -9.58
C GLN A 490 -13.30 -19.18 -10.46
N LEU A 491 -13.09 -18.80 -11.72
CA LEU A 491 -12.55 -19.64 -12.78
C LEU A 491 -11.29 -18.99 -13.36
N VAL A 492 -10.26 -19.80 -13.60
CA VAL A 492 -9.01 -19.40 -14.25
C VAL A 492 -8.82 -20.32 -15.44
N PHE A 493 -8.79 -19.76 -16.65
CA PHE A 493 -8.57 -20.49 -17.90
C PHE A 493 -7.57 -19.76 -18.80
N THR A 494 -6.99 -20.48 -19.76
CA THR A 494 -6.04 -19.93 -20.74
C THR A 494 -6.31 -20.47 -22.15
N PRO A 495 -6.11 -19.66 -23.20
CA PRO A 495 -6.04 -18.18 -23.17
C PRO A 495 -7.38 -17.57 -22.70
N THR A 496 -7.45 -16.25 -22.48
CA THR A 496 -8.73 -15.57 -22.17
C THR A 496 -8.97 -14.32 -23.04
N PRO A 497 -10.15 -14.18 -23.68
CA PRO A 497 -10.55 -12.95 -24.35
C PRO A 497 -11.16 -11.90 -23.39
N PHE A 498 -11.43 -12.25 -22.12
CA PHE A 498 -12.09 -11.38 -21.16
C PHE A 498 -11.11 -10.41 -20.54
N TYR A 499 -11.35 -9.10 -20.70
CA TYR A 499 -10.55 -8.07 -20.07
C TYR A 499 -10.88 -8.03 -18.56
N PRO A 500 -9.89 -8.18 -17.67
CA PRO A 500 -10.09 -8.00 -16.24
C PRO A 500 -10.32 -6.54 -15.91
N GLU A 501 -11.13 -6.26 -14.90
CA GLU A 501 -11.26 -4.92 -14.32
C GLU A 501 -9.87 -4.33 -14.00
N GLY A 502 -9.59 -3.13 -14.51
CA GLY A 502 -8.27 -2.50 -14.41
C GLY A 502 -8.16 -1.20 -15.21
N GLY A 503 -7.32 -0.27 -14.76
CA GLY A 503 -7.15 1.05 -15.39
C GLY A 503 -8.42 1.89 -15.41
N GLY A 504 -9.32 1.68 -14.44
CA GLY A 504 -10.66 2.29 -14.39
C GLY A 504 -11.72 1.61 -15.26
N GLN A 505 -11.35 0.73 -16.19
CA GLN A 505 -12.30 -0.03 -17.00
C GLN A 505 -12.86 -1.23 -16.22
N VAL A 506 -14.19 -1.41 -16.27
CA VAL A 506 -14.83 -2.59 -15.68
C VAL A 506 -14.52 -3.88 -16.45
N GLY A 507 -14.52 -4.98 -15.70
CA GLY A 507 -14.32 -6.32 -16.24
C GLY A 507 -15.37 -6.72 -17.27
N ASP A 508 -14.95 -7.53 -18.23
CA ASP A 508 -15.86 -8.06 -19.23
C ASP A 508 -16.83 -9.09 -18.67
N LYS A 509 -17.94 -9.20 -19.39
CA LYS A 509 -19.02 -10.16 -19.16
C LYS A 509 -19.29 -10.93 -20.44
N GLY A 510 -19.89 -12.10 -20.29
CA GLY A 510 -20.08 -13.03 -21.40
C GLY A 510 -20.40 -14.41 -20.89
N TYR A 511 -19.89 -15.43 -21.56
CA TYR A 511 -20.14 -16.82 -21.20
C TYR A 511 -19.05 -17.77 -21.67
N LEU A 512 -19.03 -18.95 -21.06
CA LEU A 512 -18.33 -20.14 -21.51
C LEU A 512 -19.36 -21.09 -22.13
N GLU A 513 -19.07 -21.61 -23.31
CA GLU A 513 -19.90 -22.56 -24.04
C GLU A 513 -19.17 -23.91 -24.17
N THR A 514 -19.83 -25.00 -23.81
CA THR A 514 -19.33 -26.36 -23.97
C THR A 514 -19.65 -26.89 -25.39
N PRO A 515 -18.99 -27.97 -25.86
CA PRO A 515 -19.23 -28.54 -27.19
C PRO A 515 -20.67 -29.05 -27.41
N ASP A 516 -21.38 -29.41 -26.34
CA ASP A 516 -22.79 -29.82 -26.34
C ASP A 516 -23.78 -28.65 -26.25
N GLY A 517 -23.28 -27.40 -26.20
CA GLY A 517 -24.07 -26.17 -26.23
C GLY A 517 -24.58 -25.70 -24.86
N ASP A 518 -24.04 -26.23 -23.77
CA ASP A 518 -24.31 -25.74 -22.42
C ASP A 518 -23.53 -24.44 -22.16
N VAL A 519 -24.12 -23.54 -21.38
CA VAL A 519 -23.59 -22.17 -21.21
C VAL A 519 -23.47 -21.81 -19.74
N ALA A 520 -22.25 -21.49 -19.31
CA ALA A 520 -21.97 -20.91 -18.01
C ALA A 520 -21.66 -19.41 -18.14
N TYR A 521 -22.44 -18.55 -17.47
CA TYR A 521 -22.29 -17.10 -17.61
C TYR A 521 -21.15 -16.53 -16.77
N ILE A 522 -20.30 -15.73 -17.41
CA ILE A 522 -19.29 -14.89 -16.74
C ILE A 522 -19.92 -13.54 -16.42
N THR A 523 -20.07 -13.28 -15.13
CA THR A 523 -20.77 -12.11 -14.58
C THR A 523 -19.85 -10.94 -14.28
N ASP A 524 -18.56 -11.22 -14.09
CA ASP A 524 -17.50 -10.26 -13.84
C ASP A 524 -16.13 -10.89 -14.14
N THR A 525 -15.12 -10.07 -14.41
CA THR A 525 -13.74 -10.52 -14.64
C THR A 525 -12.79 -9.57 -13.91
N LYS A 526 -11.90 -10.09 -13.07
CA LYS A 526 -10.97 -9.28 -12.26
C LYS A 526 -9.57 -9.83 -12.31
N LYS A 527 -8.61 -9.04 -11.83
CA LYS A 527 -7.25 -9.50 -11.57
C LYS A 527 -7.07 -9.79 -10.07
N GLU A 528 -6.45 -10.92 -9.72
CA GLU A 528 -6.05 -11.27 -8.36
C GLU A 528 -4.64 -11.87 -8.42
N ASN A 529 -3.66 -11.31 -7.71
CA ASN A 529 -2.26 -11.77 -7.75
C ASN A 529 -1.71 -11.96 -9.18
N ASN A 530 -2.00 -11.00 -10.07
CA ASN A 530 -1.64 -11.00 -11.49
C ASN A 530 -2.35 -12.07 -12.36
N GLU A 531 -3.24 -12.88 -11.81
CA GLU A 531 -4.09 -13.82 -12.55
C GLU A 531 -5.45 -13.20 -12.91
N ILE A 532 -5.96 -13.48 -14.10
CA ILE A 532 -7.30 -13.13 -14.58
C ILE A 532 -8.29 -14.16 -14.05
N VAL A 533 -9.17 -13.71 -13.16
CA VAL A 533 -10.20 -14.51 -12.49
C VAL A 533 -11.59 -14.12 -13.02
N HIS A 534 -12.35 -15.13 -13.43
CA HIS A 534 -13.67 -14.97 -14.02
C HIS A 534 -14.74 -15.46 -13.04
N PHE A 535 -15.76 -14.63 -12.79
CA PHE A 535 -16.79 -14.90 -11.81
C PHE A 535 -18.05 -15.47 -12.46
N ALA A 536 -18.46 -16.67 -12.04
CA ALA A 536 -19.66 -17.35 -12.50
C ALA A 536 -20.54 -17.77 -11.32
N LYS A 537 -21.85 -17.92 -11.53
CA LYS A 537 -22.73 -18.47 -10.49
C LYS A 537 -22.67 -19.99 -10.40
N GLU A 538 -22.33 -20.63 -11.52
CA GLU A 538 -22.32 -22.08 -11.70
C GLU A 538 -21.06 -22.46 -12.48
N LEU A 539 -20.53 -23.66 -12.23
CA LEU A 539 -19.47 -24.24 -13.06
C LEU A 539 -20.07 -24.78 -14.37
N PRO A 540 -19.30 -24.83 -15.47
CA PRO A 540 -19.63 -25.68 -16.61
C PRO A 540 -19.89 -27.12 -16.13
N LYS A 541 -20.90 -27.79 -16.72
CA LYS A 541 -21.26 -29.17 -16.33
C LYS A 541 -20.11 -30.15 -16.44
N ASP A 542 -19.25 -29.95 -17.45
CA ASP A 542 -18.03 -30.70 -17.64
C ASP A 542 -16.86 -29.72 -17.75
N VAL A 543 -16.03 -29.73 -16.71
CA VAL A 543 -14.87 -28.84 -16.56
C VAL A 543 -13.62 -29.36 -17.26
N GLU A 544 -13.63 -30.61 -17.73
CA GLU A 544 -12.50 -31.25 -18.42
C GLU A 544 -12.60 -31.11 -19.95
N LEU A 545 -13.79 -30.78 -20.48
CA LEU A 545 -13.98 -30.55 -21.91
C LEU A 545 -13.42 -29.19 -22.37
N PRO A 546 -12.96 -29.08 -23.63
CA PRO A 546 -12.59 -27.80 -24.22
C PRO A 546 -13.78 -26.83 -24.22
N LEU A 547 -13.60 -25.65 -23.65
CA LEU A 547 -14.63 -24.61 -23.56
C LEU A 547 -14.40 -23.54 -24.62
N THR A 548 -15.47 -22.85 -25.02
CA THR A 548 -15.41 -21.66 -25.87
C THR A 548 -15.79 -20.44 -25.04
N ALA A 549 -14.83 -19.57 -24.79
CA ALA A 549 -15.02 -18.31 -24.08
C ALA A 549 -15.53 -17.24 -25.05
N VAL A 550 -16.66 -16.59 -24.75
CA VAL A 550 -17.29 -15.56 -25.60
C VAL A 550 -17.62 -14.30 -24.79
N VAL A 551 -17.03 -13.18 -25.17
CA VAL A 551 -17.28 -11.85 -24.58
C VAL A 551 -18.52 -11.20 -25.18
N ASP A 552 -19.30 -10.49 -24.37
CA ASP A 552 -20.40 -9.64 -24.84
C ASP A 552 -19.86 -8.47 -25.67
N SER A 553 -19.87 -8.65 -27.00
CA SER A 553 -19.38 -7.66 -27.97
C SER A 553 -20.06 -6.30 -27.88
N ARG A 554 -21.34 -6.22 -27.47
CA ARG A 554 -22.06 -4.95 -27.36
C ARG A 554 -21.58 -4.17 -26.14
N GLN A 555 -21.43 -4.85 -25.00
CA GLN A 555 -20.91 -4.21 -23.80
C GLN A 555 -19.46 -3.79 -23.99
N ARG A 556 -18.61 -4.68 -24.53
CA ARG A 556 -17.20 -4.37 -24.82
C ARG A 556 -17.05 -3.12 -25.67
N ARG A 557 -17.80 -3.02 -26.78
CA ARG A 557 -17.71 -1.87 -27.69
C ARG A 557 -18.06 -0.55 -27.00
N ARG A 558 -19.11 -0.53 -26.19
CA ARG A 558 -19.53 0.68 -25.46
C ARG A 558 -18.53 1.07 -24.37
N THR A 559 -17.98 0.09 -23.67
CA THR A 559 -16.92 0.32 -22.68
C THR A 559 -15.67 0.88 -23.36
N ALA A 560 -15.24 0.32 -24.50
CA ALA A 560 -14.08 0.81 -25.26
C ALA A 560 -14.29 2.23 -25.81
N ALA A 561 -15.51 2.57 -26.23
CA ALA A 561 -15.88 3.93 -26.64
C ALA A 561 -15.75 4.91 -25.47
N ASN A 562 -16.32 4.57 -24.31
CA ASN A 562 -16.19 5.37 -23.11
C ASN A 562 -14.74 5.48 -22.62
N HIS A 563 -13.93 4.42 -22.74
CA HIS A 563 -12.51 4.47 -22.37
C HIS A 563 -11.74 5.45 -23.25
N SER A 564 -11.98 5.38 -24.57
CA SER A 564 -11.34 6.29 -25.51
C SER A 564 -11.80 7.74 -25.30
N ALA A 565 -13.07 7.95 -24.94
CA ALA A 565 -13.57 9.26 -24.55
C ALA A 565 -12.92 9.79 -23.27
N THR A 566 -12.55 8.92 -22.32
CA THR A 566 -11.79 9.31 -21.13
C THR A 566 -10.43 9.93 -21.49
N HIS A 567 -9.69 9.36 -22.44
CA HIS A 567 -8.40 9.91 -22.89
C HIS A 567 -8.56 11.30 -23.53
N LEU A 568 -9.61 11.47 -24.34
CA LEU A 568 -9.92 12.76 -24.97
C LEU A 568 -10.37 13.80 -23.93
N LEU A 569 -11.16 13.38 -22.93
CA LEU A 569 -11.57 14.22 -21.81
C LEU A 569 -10.37 14.69 -20.99
N HIS A 570 -9.44 13.79 -20.69
CA HIS A 570 -8.23 14.13 -19.94
C HIS A 570 -7.38 15.17 -20.69
N GLN A 571 -7.19 14.97 -22.00
CA GLN A 571 -6.54 15.95 -22.87
C GLN A 571 -7.27 17.30 -22.84
N ALA A 572 -8.61 17.29 -22.96
CA ALA A 572 -9.43 18.49 -22.97
C ALA A 572 -9.31 19.29 -21.67
N LEU A 573 -9.42 18.62 -20.51
CA LEU A 573 -9.28 19.26 -19.20
C LEU A 573 -7.90 19.91 -19.05
N ARG A 574 -6.83 19.24 -19.48
CA ARG A 574 -5.47 19.80 -19.45
C ARG A 574 -5.30 21.01 -20.36
N LYS A 575 -5.94 21.02 -21.53
CA LYS A 575 -5.88 22.15 -22.48
C LYS A 575 -6.68 23.37 -21.99
N VAL A 576 -7.83 23.14 -21.35
CA VAL A 576 -8.73 24.21 -20.89
C VAL A 576 -8.30 24.75 -19.52
N LEU A 577 -8.07 23.86 -18.55
CA LEU A 577 -7.80 24.25 -17.17
C LEU A 577 -6.29 24.43 -16.89
N GLY A 578 -5.44 23.67 -17.58
CA GLY A 578 -3.98 23.72 -17.43
C GLY A 578 -3.34 22.37 -17.13
N ALA A 579 -2.01 22.33 -17.21
CA ALA A 579 -1.21 21.10 -17.09
C ALA A 579 -1.18 20.49 -15.67
N HIS A 580 -1.73 21.16 -14.66
CA HIS A 580 -1.87 20.64 -13.29
C HIS A 580 -3.01 19.63 -13.13
N VAL A 581 -3.88 19.51 -14.14
CA VAL A 581 -4.94 18.49 -14.17
C VAL A 581 -4.30 17.12 -14.39
N GLU A 582 -4.50 16.23 -13.44
CA GLU A 582 -4.12 14.82 -13.52
C GLU A 582 -5.32 13.97 -13.12
N GLN A 583 -5.46 12.80 -13.75
CA GLN A 583 -6.44 11.81 -13.32
C GLN A 583 -6.16 11.37 -11.88
N LYS A 584 -7.15 11.48 -10.99
CA LYS A 584 -7.10 10.98 -9.60
C LYS A 584 -8.04 9.79 -9.37
N GLY A 585 -8.88 9.45 -10.36
CA GLY A 585 -9.74 8.27 -10.35
C GLY A 585 -10.51 8.15 -11.66
N SER A 586 -10.86 6.93 -12.04
CA SER A 586 -11.64 6.68 -13.25
C SER A 586 -12.56 5.48 -13.06
N ALA A 587 -13.75 5.53 -13.65
CA ALA A 587 -14.63 4.37 -13.79
C ALA A 587 -15.27 4.40 -15.17
N VAL A 588 -14.97 3.40 -15.99
CA VAL A 588 -15.43 3.29 -17.38
C VAL A 588 -16.36 2.09 -17.48
N HIS A 589 -17.65 2.37 -17.58
CA HIS A 589 -18.70 1.37 -17.78
C HIS A 589 -19.24 1.42 -19.21
N SER A 590 -19.97 0.39 -19.63
CA SER A 590 -20.68 0.38 -20.92
C SER A 590 -21.84 1.39 -21.03
N ARG A 591 -22.21 2.05 -19.92
CA ARG A 591 -23.32 3.02 -19.85
C ARG A 591 -22.88 4.46 -19.62
N TYR A 592 -21.77 4.66 -18.92
CA TYR A 592 -21.24 5.96 -18.55
C TYR A 592 -19.75 5.85 -18.26
N LEU A 593 -19.06 6.99 -18.25
CA LEU A 593 -17.73 7.12 -17.67
C LEU A 593 -17.78 8.14 -16.53
N ARG A 594 -16.83 8.01 -15.60
CA ARG A 594 -16.60 8.91 -14.47
C ARG A 594 -15.10 9.22 -14.45
N PHE A 595 -14.75 10.49 -14.33
CA PHE A 595 -13.36 10.93 -14.35
C PHE A 595 -13.12 11.90 -13.20
N ASP A 596 -12.28 11.49 -12.26
CA ASP A 596 -11.92 12.31 -11.11
C ASP A 596 -10.55 12.92 -11.40
N PHE A 597 -10.37 14.22 -11.16
CA PHE A 597 -9.16 14.95 -11.54
C PHE A 597 -8.75 16.01 -10.53
N SER A 598 -7.46 16.33 -10.48
CA SER A 598 -6.92 17.41 -9.65
C SER A 598 -7.31 18.78 -10.22
N HIS A 599 -8.12 19.52 -9.46
CA HIS A 599 -8.45 20.89 -9.78
C HIS A 599 -8.95 21.64 -8.53
N PHE A 600 -8.46 22.86 -8.32
CA PHE A 600 -8.60 23.60 -7.07
C PHE A 600 -9.93 24.35 -6.92
N SER A 601 -10.67 24.53 -8.00
CA SER A 601 -11.94 25.28 -8.02
C SER A 601 -13.05 24.47 -8.67
N LYS A 602 -14.29 24.93 -8.50
CA LYS A 602 -15.39 24.47 -9.34
C LYS A 602 -15.18 24.99 -10.76
N MET A 603 -15.36 24.12 -11.75
CA MET A 603 -15.35 24.55 -13.15
C MET A 603 -16.51 25.50 -13.44
N THR A 604 -16.25 26.54 -14.24
CA THR A 604 -17.32 27.41 -14.74
C THR A 604 -18.14 26.71 -15.82
N GLU A 605 -19.34 27.21 -16.08
CA GLU A 605 -20.18 26.69 -17.18
C GLU A 605 -19.47 26.84 -18.54
N GLU A 606 -18.71 27.91 -18.72
CA GLU A 606 -17.91 28.14 -19.93
C GLU A 606 -16.78 27.12 -20.06
N GLU A 607 -16.05 26.80 -18.99
CA GLU A 607 -15.00 25.78 -18.99
C GLU A 607 -15.57 24.40 -19.31
N LEU A 608 -16.73 24.04 -18.73
CA LEU A 608 -17.43 22.79 -19.01
C LEU A 608 -17.82 22.70 -20.49
N GLN A 609 -18.36 23.77 -21.06
CA GLN A 609 -18.73 23.81 -22.47
C GLN A 609 -17.51 23.70 -23.39
N GLN A 610 -16.40 24.36 -23.05
CA GLN A 610 -15.15 24.27 -23.81
C GLN A 610 -14.57 22.86 -23.79
N VAL A 611 -14.56 22.20 -22.64
CA VAL A 611 -14.10 20.81 -22.51
C VAL A 611 -14.97 19.86 -23.34
N GLU A 612 -16.31 19.96 -23.22
CA GLU A 612 -17.23 19.12 -23.98
C GLU A 612 -17.09 19.34 -25.51
N GLN A 613 -16.95 20.60 -25.94
CA GLN A 613 -16.73 20.94 -27.34
C GLN A 613 -15.41 20.35 -27.84
N PHE A 614 -14.32 20.52 -27.10
CA PHE A 614 -13.01 20.00 -27.46
C PHE A 614 -13.03 18.49 -27.69
N VAL A 615 -13.65 17.73 -26.78
CA VAL A 615 -13.76 16.26 -26.94
C VAL A 615 -14.54 15.90 -28.20
N ASN A 616 -15.67 16.57 -28.44
CA ASN A 616 -16.48 16.31 -29.63
C ASN A 616 -15.79 16.71 -30.94
N GLU A 617 -14.94 17.73 -30.95
CA GLU A 617 -14.10 18.07 -32.11
C GLU A 617 -13.11 16.94 -32.42
N ARG A 618 -12.42 16.39 -31.41
CA ARG A 618 -11.52 15.23 -31.59
C ARG A 618 -12.27 13.97 -32.06
N ILE A 619 -13.54 13.80 -31.66
CA ILE A 619 -14.41 12.73 -32.17
C ILE A 619 -14.72 12.96 -33.65
N GLN A 620 -15.06 14.19 -34.06
CA GLN A 620 -15.38 14.54 -35.45
C GLN A 620 -14.18 14.39 -36.40
N GLU A 621 -12.97 14.63 -35.91
CA GLU A 621 -11.72 14.39 -36.67
C GLU A 621 -11.51 12.92 -37.04
N ASN A 622 -12.19 11.99 -36.36
CA ASN A 622 -12.13 10.56 -36.62
C ASN A 622 -10.68 10.02 -36.64
N LEU A 623 -9.90 10.45 -35.64
CA LEU A 623 -8.50 10.09 -35.44
C LEU A 623 -8.37 8.57 -35.29
N ALA A 624 -7.42 7.96 -35.99
CA ALA A 624 -7.14 6.53 -35.88
C ALA A 624 -6.41 6.20 -34.57
N LEU A 625 -6.61 5.00 -34.06
CA LEU A 625 -5.84 4.45 -32.95
C LEU A 625 -4.41 4.15 -33.42
N GLU A 626 -3.44 4.77 -32.74
CA GLU A 626 -2.03 4.40 -32.78
C GLU A 626 -1.70 3.62 -31.48
N GLU A 627 -1.35 2.35 -31.62
CA GLU A 627 -1.07 1.44 -30.49
C GLU A 627 0.35 0.88 -30.59
N ASN A 628 1.10 0.94 -29.49
CA ASN A 628 2.30 0.11 -29.29
C ASN A 628 2.05 -0.79 -28.07
N ARG A 629 2.05 -2.11 -28.27
CA ARG A 629 1.75 -3.08 -27.20
C ARG A 629 2.92 -3.34 -26.26
N THR A 630 4.13 -3.09 -26.74
CA THR A 630 5.36 -3.34 -26.01
C THR A 630 6.36 -2.30 -26.46
N ILE A 631 6.52 -1.26 -25.65
CA ILE A 631 7.52 -0.21 -25.85
C ILE A 631 8.25 0.03 -24.52
N PRO A 632 9.58 0.26 -24.51
CA PRO A 632 10.28 0.61 -23.29
C PRO A 632 9.67 1.85 -22.62
N MET A 633 9.53 1.83 -21.30
CA MET A 633 8.90 2.92 -20.55
C MET A 633 9.53 4.28 -20.84
N GLN A 634 10.86 4.34 -20.91
CA GLN A 634 11.58 5.59 -21.21
C GLN A 634 11.24 6.14 -22.60
N GLU A 635 11.19 5.27 -23.62
CA GLU A 635 10.84 5.67 -24.98
C GLU A 635 9.39 6.16 -25.06
N ALA A 636 8.47 5.51 -24.35
CA ALA A 636 7.07 5.95 -24.26
C ALA A 636 6.94 7.36 -23.66
N LEU A 637 7.67 7.65 -22.58
CA LEU A 637 7.70 8.98 -21.96
C LEU A 637 8.31 10.03 -22.89
N GLU A 638 9.38 9.70 -23.62
CA GLU A 638 9.99 10.57 -24.64
C GLU A 638 9.02 10.89 -25.80
N GLN A 639 8.12 9.97 -26.13
CA GLN A 639 7.03 10.18 -27.08
C GLN A 639 5.85 11.01 -26.53
N GLY A 640 5.96 11.48 -25.29
CA GLY A 640 4.97 12.31 -24.60
C GLY A 640 3.86 11.52 -23.90
N ALA A 641 3.99 10.19 -23.78
CA ALA A 641 2.97 9.38 -23.12
C ALA A 641 2.82 9.78 -21.65
N MET A 642 1.58 10.02 -21.24
CA MET A 642 1.27 10.30 -19.84
C MET A 642 1.12 8.98 -19.08
N ALA A 643 1.84 8.85 -17.96
CA ALA A 643 1.59 7.81 -16.98
C ALA A 643 0.39 8.20 -16.10
N LEU A 644 -0.58 7.29 -15.95
CA LEU A 644 -1.69 7.50 -15.01
C LEU A 644 -1.19 7.44 -13.57
N PHE A 645 -1.70 8.35 -12.76
CA PHE A 645 -1.34 8.53 -11.35
C PHE A 645 -1.69 7.31 -10.48
N GLY A 646 -0.75 6.90 -9.63
CA GLY A 646 -0.91 5.79 -8.69
C GLY A 646 -0.95 4.40 -9.33
N GLU A 647 -0.53 4.26 -10.59
CA GLU A 647 -0.39 2.97 -11.28
C GLU A 647 1.08 2.56 -11.37
N LYS A 648 1.35 1.25 -11.25
CA LYS A 648 2.70 0.68 -11.41
C LYS A 648 2.89 0.22 -12.85
N TYR A 649 3.99 0.62 -13.47
CA TYR A 649 4.38 0.22 -14.82
C TYR A 649 5.60 -0.70 -14.76
N GLY A 650 5.65 -1.68 -15.67
CA GLY A 650 6.84 -2.48 -15.89
C GLY A 650 7.83 -1.78 -16.83
N ASP A 651 8.98 -2.42 -17.08
CA ASP A 651 10.00 -1.91 -18.02
C ASP A 651 9.47 -1.71 -19.44
N GLU A 652 8.50 -2.54 -19.83
CA GLU A 652 7.77 -2.45 -21.09
C GLU A 652 6.31 -2.10 -20.80
N VAL A 653 5.80 -1.12 -21.54
CA VAL A 653 4.46 -0.55 -21.36
C VAL A 653 3.67 -0.59 -22.68
N ARG A 654 2.36 -0.38 -22.57
CA ARG A 654 1.47 -0.22 -23.71
C ARG A 654 1.03 1.23 -23.84
N THR A 655 1.23 1.84 -25.01
CA THR A 655 0.83 3.21 -25.30
C THR A 655 -0.39 3.24 -26.20
N ILE A 656 -1.34 4.12 -25.89
CA ILE A 656 -2.52 4.38 -26.70
C ILE A 656 -2.52 5.84 -27.10
N ARG A 657 -2.60 6.10 -28.41
CA ARG A 657 -2.62 7.45 -28.96
C ARG A 657 -3.80 7.70 -29.90
N PHE A 658 -4.43 8.86 -29.71
CA PHE A 658 -5.37 9.49 -30.64
C PHE A 658 -4.93 10.93 -30.89
N GLY A 659 -4.21 11.16 -32.00
CA GLY A 659 -3.62 12.47 -32.28
C GLY A 659 -2.65 12.91 -31.18
N GLU A 660 -2.92 14.05 -30.53
CA GLU A 660 -2.11 14.57 -29.42
C GLU A 660 -2.41 13.91 -28.06
N SER A 661 -3.48 13.13 -27.92
CA SER A 661 -3.77 12.38 -26.69
C SER A 661 -2.95 11.09 -26.70
N ILE A 662 -1.97 10.95 -25.81
CA ILE A 662 -1.16 9.74 -25.64
C ILE A 662 -1.02 9.38 -24.15
N GLU A 663 -1.35 8.14 -23.81
CA GLU A 663 -1.31 7.64 -22.43
C GLU A 663 -0.76 6.21 -22.36
N LEU A 664 -0.14 5.88 -21.23
CA LEU A 664 0.13 4.49 -20.86
C LEU A 664 -1.17 3.85 -20.41
N CYS A 665 -1.70 2.91 -21.20
CA CYS A 665 -3.00 2.31 -20.92
C CYS A 665 -3.08 0.84 -21.36
N GLY A 666 -3.51 -0.02 -20.43
CA GLY A 666 -3.79 -1.43 -20.69
C GLY A 666 -5.20 -1.72 -21.19
N GLY A 667 -6.09 -0.72 -21.24
CA GLY A 667 -7.51 -0.88 -21.52
C GLY A 667 -7.89 -1.18 -22.98
N THR A 668 -9.17 -1.47 -23.21
CA THR A 668 -9.69 -1.67 -24.57
C THR A 668 -10.14 -0.34 -25.17
N HIS A 669 -9.82 -0.09 -26.44
CA HIS A 669 -10.10 1.17 -27.14
C HIS A 669 -10.82 0.96 -28.46
N VAL A 670 -11.50 2.00 -28.94
CA VAL A 670 -12.04 2.01 -30.30
C VAL A 670 -10.91 2.16 -31.32
N GLN A 671 -11.15 1.71 -32.56
CA GLN A 671 -10.13 1.81 -33.62
C GLN A 671 -10.01 3.24 -34.18
N ARG A 672 -11.01 4.08 -33.91
CA ARG A 672 -11.03 5.47 -34.32
C ARG A 672 -12.02 6.28 -33.48
N THR A 673 -11.71 7.55 -33.23
CA THR A 673 -12.51 8.40 -32.32
C THR A 673 -13.95 8.60 -32.79
N GLY A 674 -14.23 8.49 -34.09
CA GLY A 674 -15.59 8.57 -34.63
C GLY A 674 -16.52 7.45 -34.14
N ASP A 675 -15.99 6.31 -33.71
CA ASP A 675 -16.77 5.20 -33.16
C ASP A 675 -17.36 5.52 -31.77
N ILE A 676 -16.89 6.60 -31.12
CA ILE A 676 -17.46 7.12 -29.86
C ILE A 676 -18.82 7.77 -30.10
N TRP A 677 -19.06 8.26 -31.32
CA TRP A 677 -20.25 9.00 -31.77
C TRP A 677 -20.43 10.39 -31.12
N HIS A 678 -20.59 10.48 -29.80
CA HIS A 678 -20.79 11.77 -29.12
C HIS A 678 -20.43 11.70 -27.63
N PHE A 679 -19.88 12.79 -27.09
CA PHE A 679 -19.55 12.95 -25.68
C PHE A 679 -20.39 14.05 -25.03
N LYS A 680 -20.87 13.81 -23.81
CA LYS A 680 -21.70 14.75 -23.03
C LYS A 680 -21.33 14.71 -21.55
N ILE A 681 -21.08 15.88 -20.97
CA ILE A 681 -20.92 16.04 -19.52
C ILE A 681 -22.31 16.14 -18.88
N THR A 682 -22.60 15.26 -17.92
CA THR A 682 -23.90 15.23 -17.23
C THR A 682 -23.92 15.97 -15.90
N SER A 683 -22.77 16.07 -15.23
CA SER A 683 -22.61 16.69 -13.93
C SER A 683 -21.14 16.93 -13.63
N GLU A 684 -20.86 17.95 -12.82
CA GLU A 684 -19.53 18.20 -12.26
C GLU A 684 -19.68 18.55 -10.76
N SER A 685 -18.80 18.02 -9.92
CA SER A 685 -18.88 18.17 -8.45
C SER A 685 -17.52 18.05 -7.75
N ALA A 686 -17.44 18.59 -6.53
CA ALA A 686 -16.30 18.33 -5.64
C ALA A 686 -16.49 16.97 -4.93
N ILE A 687 -15.45 16.14 -4.94
CA ILE A 687 -15.43 14.87 -4.21
C ILE A 687 -14.60 14.99 -2.93
N ALA A 688 -13.50 15.74 -3.01
CA ALA A 688 -12.68 16.13 -1.88
C ALA A 688 -12.02 17.46 -2.20
N ALA A 689 -11.30 18.00 -1.23
CA ALA A 689 -10.45 19.16 -1.43
C ALA A 689 -9.46 18.94 -2.59
N GLY A 690 -9.46 19.87 -3.57
CA GLY A 690 -8.57 19.80 -4.72
C GLY A 690 -8.91 18.70 -5.74
N ILE A 691 -10.02 17.97 -5.59
CA ILE A 691 -10.47 16.93 -6.52
C ILE A 691 -11.88 17.23 -7.02
N ARG A 692 -12.02 17.22 -8.35
CA ARG A 692 -13.29 17.36 -9.05
C ARG A 692 -13.64 16.05 -9.74
N ARG A 693 -14.93 15.87 -10.02
CA ARG A 693 -15.49 14.74 -10.77
C ARG A 693 -16.52 15.22 -11.76
#